data_AF-U2PU69-F1
#
_entry.id   AF-U2PU69-F1
#
_cell.length_a   1.000
_cell.length_b   1.000
_cell.length_c   1.000
_cell.angle_alpha   90.00
_cell.angle_beta   90.00
_cell.angle_gamma   90.00
#
_symmetry.space_group_name_H-M   'P 1'
#
loop_
_entity.id
_entity.type
_entity.pdbx_description
1 polymer ?
#
loop_
_entity_poly.entity_id
_entity_poly.type
_entity_poly.pdbx_seq_one_letter_code
_entity_poly.pdbx_strand_id
1 'polypeptide(L)'
;MKKDTPIQILQLSKRSYNILEKFNIITVQDLLTVSIEDIKNFKGIGKKSIQEILSKIELLKDHNFDNIDISEIEMKISKDKYFTNKFGEKYKDIPIEDLGLSEESKNFLKELGIEYYSELLTKSDEEFELPEYLENTVQKEIRSIRRDLNIEVPINIRGDISIDYLRLSARAKNCLKIANIKYCSQLFYKTKEELKAIKQTGGKTLKELQRFKFLIFFYFGIPANIEDKGSEEEKISKESVDFLKKVAKILNCNTEKLISNISDHYFSLVQYTDLTEKNDYNYITENIVSLLWWKNSYGKEKWLKYIIRQISKNIYGIEEDVLWESIPEILKDKKIYKKTIEYLCESNLIKKLYDDRFVIVYKSVKEEVYNYLTENEANIFLNRISGKTLEEIGDTLEITRERVRQIEAKGLKKLSFGKFKEDFFKDIYLKYDVNKEAFLVALREEETYNYLSLRYRNELNQVKNVRKSLQELLEDEEIPAIIRRAFEKFVYKDYITFDKERILVGRASFTNYIIKHFANDGMSYIEFKEMYDMFLTELGYEKEESLKIVDRSYENRIRDDMNVLWKPKKKFRYYNILGYDFSDFLETLNLSQYKNEEYSSLKFFKMYPDLMEMYDIRDEYELHNLLKKICSEDKYPEIKFGRMPSIEFGKSDRGQQVKELLSLLSPISKQDFINEYEDFYGVDSKTFAANYLSYIDEYNCSGMYDIKFEEYDDSIFLELKDILSEELYAVQEVKEKIGKTFPNYKKEFLNPILLKKLGYKISGGYIVKSQYDSASSYFYQFLQKNEIVKLDDISFKIKSLPMFTSQIYRLKYIYEIIEFSPNKFVNFSKLKKLGITKEDLKQYCSDVLEFIGKDKYFTTFSLKKNGFYHELDELGFDDYFYTSILIEDKNRISYRRIGKNKLMYSNGEGTNFEDFLERIVYKQEKLYIEVYDLNDLLRDEYNIVLDVHDVISSVKSTSMFYDPISKIVFADYEIYYEVI
;
A
#
# COMPACT_ATOMS: atom_id res chain seq x y z
N MET A 1 -20.89 30.43 -21.04
CA MET A 1 -20.22 31.61 -21.66
C MET A 1 -21.26 32.61 -22.17
N LYS A 2 -20.97 33.92 -22.22
CA LYS A 2 -21.92 34.91 -22.81
C LYS A 2 -22.08 34.65 -24.31
N LYS A 3 -23.29 34.83 -24.87
CA LYS A 3 -23.60 34.52 -26.29
C LYS A 3 -22.70 35.28 -27.28
N ASP A 4 -22.30 36.50 -26.94
CA ASP A 4 -21.48 37.38 -27.80
C ASP A 4 -19.97 37.13 -27.68
N THR A 5 -19.56 36.03 -27.01
CA THR A 5 -18.14 35.74 -26.79
C THR A 5 -17.45 35.37 -28.12
N PRO A 6 -16.29 35.94 -28.46
CA PRO A 6 -15.56 35.58 -29.68
C PRO A 6 -15.12 34.12 -29.71
N ILE A 7 -15.20 33.46 -30.87
CA ILE A 7 -14.81 32.04 -31.00
C ILE A 7 -13.31 31.79 -30.80
N GLN A 8 -12.48 32.84 -30.78
CA GLN A 8 -11.05 32.77 -30.45
C GLN A 8 -10.80 32.16 -29.07
N ILE A 9 -11.73 32.35 -28.12
CA ILE A 9 -11.62 31.83 -26.75
C ILE A 9 -11.82 30.31 -26.69
N LEU A 10 -12.40 29.70 -27.74
CA LEU A 10 -12.63 28.24 -27.80
C LEU A 10 -11.36 27.43 -28.10
N GLN A 11 -10.22 28.10 -28.34
CA GLN A 11 -8.92 27.50 -28.66
C GLN A 11 -9.00 26.49 -29.82
N LEU A 12 -9.78 26.82 -30.86
CA LEU A 12 -9.83 26.03 -32.09
C LEU A 12 -8.48 26.10 -32.82
N SER A 13 -8.12 25.03 -33.53
CA SER A 13 -6.97 25.06 -34.42
C SER A 13 -7.08 26.21 -35.43
N LYS A 14 -5.93 26.80 -35.82
CA LYS A 14 -5.88 27.93 -36.79
C LYS A 14 -6.70 27.65 -38.06
N ARG A 15 -6.72 26.41 -38.53
CA ARG A 15 -7.49 26.01 -39.72
C ARG A 15 -9.00 26.06 -39.47
N SER A 16 -9.46 25.51 -38.34
CA SER A 16 -10.88 25.53 -37.95
C SER A 16 -11.36 26.95 -37.67
N TYR A 17 -10.54 27.74 -36.97
CA TYR A 17 -10.81 29.16 -36.69
C TYR A 17 -10.93 30.00 -37.99
N ASN A 18 -9.94 29.93 -38.88
CA ASN A 18 -9.95 30.72 -40.13
C ASN A 18 -11.09 30.35 -41.07
N ILE A 19 -11.54 29.08 -41.06
CA ILE A 19 -12.67 28.65 -41.87
C ILE A 19 -13.98 29.22 -41.32
N LEU A 20 -14.19 29.19 -40.00
CA LEU A 20 -15.38 29.78 -39.37
C LEU A 20 -15.44 31.29 -39.61
N GLU A 21 -14.32 31.99 -39.43
CA GLU A 21 -14.22 33.43 -39.70
C GLU A 21 -14.55 33.77 -41.17
N LYS A 22 -14.09 32.95 -42.12
CA LYS A 22 -14.39 33.12 -43.56
C LYS A 22 -15.89 32.98 -43.89
N PHE A 23 -16.63 32.20 -43.10
CA PHE A 23 -18.09 32.06 -43.21
C PHE A 23 -18.86 33.02 -42.29
N ASN A 24 -18.17 34.06 -41.78
CA ASN A 24 -18.73 35.10 -40.92
C ASN A 24 -19.24 34.59 -39.56
N ILE A 25 -18.66 33.48 -39.08
CA ILE A 25 -18.94 32.87 -37.77
C ILE A 25 -17.84 33.32 -36.83
N ILE A 26 -18.08 34.39 -36.07
CA ILE A 26 -17.05 35.05 -35.26
C ILE A 26 -17.38 35.03 -33.76
N THR A 27 -18.63 34.76 -33.39
CA THR A 27 -19.07 34.60 -31.99
C THR A 27 -19.56 33.18 -31.69
N VAL A 28 -19.57 32.83 -30.40
CA VAL A 28 -20.12 31.55 -29.90
C VAL A 28 -21.59 31.40 -30.31
N GLN A 29 -22.37 32.48 -30.33
CA GLN A 29 -23.76 32.46 -30.81
C GLN A 29 -23.83 32.10 -32.30
N ASP A 30 -22.99 32.68 -33.14
CA ASP A 30 -22.94 32.35 -34.58
C ASP A 30 -22.57 30.88 -34.78
N LEU A 31 -21.67 30.34 -33.94
CA LEU A 31 -21.23 28.96 -34.04
C LEU A 31 -22.33 27.96 -33.65
N LEU A 32 -23.22 28.32 -32.72
CA LEU A 32 -24.32 27.49 -32.25
C LEU A 32 -25.57 27.54 -33.17
N THR A 33 -25.71 28.57 -34.01
CA THR A 33 -26.85 28.73 -34.93
C THR A 33 -26.64 28.09 -36.29
N VAL A 34 -25.41 27.76 -36.66
CA VAL A 34 -25.09 27.13 -37.94
C VAL A 34 -25.40 25.63 -37.88
N SER A 35 -26.06 25.11 -38.92
CA SER A 35 -26.45 23.71 -38.95
C SER A 35 -25.24 22.79 -39.15
N ILE A 36 -25.35 21.56 -38.65
CA ILE A 36 -24.31 20.53 -38.81
C ILE A 36 -24.10 20.19 -40.29
N GLU A 37 -25.17 20.20 -41.10
CA GLU A 37 -25.10 20.07 -42.56
C GLU A 37 -24.28 21.20 -43.20
N ASP A 38 -24.44 22.44 -42.76
CA ASP A 38 -23.71 23.58 -43.32
C ASP A 38 -22.21 23.51 -42.99
N ILE A 39 -21.85 23.14 -41.75
CA ILE A 39 -20.45 22.96 -41.32
C ILE A 39 -19.76 21.85 -42.15
N LYS A 40 -20.48 20.76 -42.42
CA LYS A 40 -19.97 19.67 -43.27
C LYS A 40 -19.77 20.09 -44.73
N ASN A 41 -20.50 21.11 -45.19
CA ASN A 41 -20.46 21.62 -46.56
C ASN A 41 -19.51 22.81 -46.77
N PHE A 42 -18.79 23.27 -45.74
CA PHE A 42 -17.79 24.34 -45.87
C PHE A 42 -16.66 23.93 -46.84
N LYS A 43 -16.60 24.59 -48.00
CA LYS A 43 -15.55 24.34 -49.01
C LYS A 43 -14.15 24.55 -48.42
N GLY A 44 -13.37 23.46 -48.36
CA GLY A 44 -11.96 23.48 -47.93
C GLY A 44 -11.70 22.97 -46.49
N ILE A 45 -12.74 22.57 -45.75
CA ILE A 45 -12.61 22.00 -44.41
C ILE A 45 -12.26 20.51 -44.46
N GLY A 46 -11.33 20.07 -43.60
CA GLY A 46 -10.96 18.65 -43.48
C GLY A 46 -11.78 17.94 -42.41
N LYS A 47 -11.94 16.61 -42.50
CA LYS A 47 -12.71 15.81 -41.53
C LYS A 47 -12.33 16.05 -40.05
N LYS A 48 -11.04 16.23 -39.76
CA LYS A 48 -10.56 16.52 -38.39
C LYS A 48 -11.01 17.89 -37.88
N SER A 49 -11.02 18.92 -38.74
CA SER A 49 -11.52 20.26 -38.39
C SER A 49 -13.04 20.25 -38.20
N ILE A 50 -13.78 19.47 -39.00
CA ILE A 50 -15.23 19.27 -38.77
C ILE A 50 -15.46 18.63 -37.39
N GLN A 51 -14.75 17.56 -37.05
CA GLN A 51 -14.90 16.90 -35.74
C GLN A 51 -14.54 17.84 -34.59
N GLU A 52 -13.43 18.59 -34.70
CA GLU A 52 -13.02 19.58 -33.70
C GLU A 52 -14.10 20.65 -33.47
N ILE A 53 -14.69 21.18 -34.56
CA ILE A 53 -15.77 22.18 -34.49
C ILE A 53 -17.03 21.57 -33.88
N LEU A 54 -17.43 20.36 -34.30
CA LEU A 54 -18.62 19.69 -33.77
C LEU A 54 -18.48 19.32 -32.29
N SER A 55 -17.32 18.82 -31.85
CA SER A 55 -17.07 18.52 -30.44
C SER A 55 -17.07 19.78 -29.58
N LYS A 56 -16.59 20.92 -30.11
CA LYS A 56 -16.71 22.21 -29.39
C LYS A 56 -18.14 22.73 -29.36
N ILE A 57 -18.94 22.50 -30.40
CA ILE A 57 -20.38 22.81 -30.40
C ILE A 57 -21.12 21.95 -29.36
N GLU A 58 -20.82 20.67 -29.24
CA GLU A 58 -21.38 19.80 -28.19
C GLU A 58 -21.00 20.29 -26.80
N LEU A 59 -19.71 20.56 -26.55
CA LEU A 59 -19.24 21.11 -25.27
C LEU A 59 -19.86 22.46 -24.92
N LEU A 60 -20.17 23.30 -25.91
CA LEU A 60 -20.83 24.59 -25.69
C LEU A 60 -22.33 24.46 -25.43
N LYS A 61 -22.98 23.42 -25.97
CA LYS A 61 -24.38 23.09 -25.66
C LYS A 61 -24.54 22.60 -24.22
N ASP A 62 -23.51 21.98 -23.65
CA ASP A 62 -23.50 21.52 -22.25
C ASP A 62 -23.28 22.67 -21.23
N HIS A 63 -22.92 23.89 -21.65
CA HIS A 63 -22.54 25.00 -20.76
C HIS A 63 -23.16 26.38 -21.14
N ASN A 64 -24.49 26.52 -21.15
CA ASN A 64 -25.25 27.63 -20.51
C ASN A 64 -26.78 27.51 -20.68
N PHE A 65 -27.51 27.66 -19.57
CA PHE A 65 -28.97 27.85 -19.48
C PHE A 65 -29.39 29.26 -19.94
N ASP A 66 -30.36 29.34 -20.87
CA ASP A 66 -31.67 29.99 -20.66
C ASP A 66 -32.49 30.01 -21.96
N ASN A 67 -33.77 29.67 -21.80
CA ASN A 67 -34.84 29.34 -22.76
C ASN A 67 -34.79 27.93 -23.36
N ILE A 68 -35.18 26.93 -22.56
CA ILE A 68 -36.34 26.08 -22.89
C ILE A 68 -37.05 25.74 -21.58
N ASP A 69 -38.34 26.09 -21.60
CA ASP A 69 -39.39 25.70 -20.67
C ASP A 69 -39.39 24.18 -20.46
N ILE A 70 -39.28 23.74 -19.20
CA ILE A 70 -39.28 22.31 -18.81
C ILE A 70 -40.73 21.75 -18.81
N SER A 71 -41.68 22.45 -19.43
CA SER A 71 -43.03 21.93 -19.68
C SER A 71 -43.14 20.90 -20.83
N GLU A 72 -42.09 20.65 -21.64
CA GLU A 72 -42.25 19.88 -22.89
C GLU A 72 -41.49 18.55 -23.07
N ILE A 73 -40.81 17.97 -22.06
CA ILE A 73 -40.25 16.60 -22.19
C ILE A 73 -40.79 15.64 -21.12
N GLU A 74 -42.10 15.70 -20.90
CA GLU A 74 -42.91 14.51 -20.62
C GLU A 74 -44.29 14.52 -21.33
N MET A 75 -44.51 15.42 -22.29
CA MET A 75 -45.80 15.51 -22.98
C MET A 75 -45.65 15.64 -24.48
N LYS A 76 -45.74 14.50 -25.16
CA LYS A 76 -46.61 14.42 -26.34
C LYS A 76 -47.14 13.02 -26.58
N ILE A 77 -47.88 12.51 -25.60
CA ILE A 77 -49.17 11.88 -25.90
C ILE A 77 -50.20 12.41 -24.89
N SER A 78 -51.08 13.27 -25.41
CA SER A 78 -52.34 13.74 -24.86
C SER A 78 -52.31 15.00 -23.96
N LYS A 79 -53.30 15.88 -24.17
CA LYS A 79 -53.67 17.06 -23.35
C LYS A 79 -54.25 16.64 -21.98
N ASP A 80 -53.64 15.63 -21.37
CA ASP A 80 -54.24 14.91 -20.25
C ASP A 80 -53.38 15.16 -19.02
N LYS A 81 -53.74 16.19 -18.25
CA LYS A 81 -53.34 16.27 -16.86
C LYS A 81 -54.02 15.15 -16.09
N TYR A 82 -53.35 14.60 -15.08
CA TYR A 82 -53.90 13.55 -14.24
C TYR A 82 -53.96 14.04 -12.80
N PHE A 83 -55.06 13.73 -12.13
CA PHE A 83 -55.25 13.96 -10.71
C PHE A 83 -54.96 12.67 -9.94
N THR A 84 -54.21 12.79 -8.84
CA THR A 84 -53.99 11.69 -7.90
C THR A 84 -54.87 11.93 -6.67
N ASN A 85 -55.77 11.00 -6.37
CA ASN A 85 -56.67 11.15 -5.23
C ASN A 85 -55.98 10.83 -3.88
N LYS A 86 -56.72 10.98 -2.77
CA LYS A 86 -56.24 10.68 -1.40
C LYS A 86 -55.81 9.22 -1.16
N PHE A 87 -56.12 8.31 -2.08
CA PHE A 87 -55.75 6.89 -2.01
C PHE A 87 -54.51 6.56 -2.86
N GLY A 88 -53.90 7.56 -3.52
CA GLY A 88 -52.71 7.37 -4.36
C GLY A 88 -53.02 6.83 -5.76
N GLU A 89 -54.29 6.73 -6.15
CA GLU A 89 -54.72 6.31 -7.48
C GLU A 89 -54.65 7.49 -8.45
N LYS A 90 -54.36 7.25 -9.73
CA LYS A 90 -54.19 8.28 -10.77
C LYS A 90 -55.28 8.17 -11.84
N TYR A 91 -55.99 9.27 -12.12
CA TYR A 91 -57.03 9.33 -13.16
C TYR A 91 -56.94 10.64 -13.94
N LYS A 92 -57.36 10.61 -15.21
CA LYS A 92 -57.29 11.76 -16.12
C LYS A 92 -58.20 12.88 -15.63
N ASP A 93 -57.62 14.05 -15.44
CA ASP A 93 -58.31 15.27 -15.03
C ASP A 93 -59.12 15.87 -16.18
N ILE A 94 -60.10 16.69 -15.82
CA ILE A 94 -61.01 17.34 -16.77
C ILE A 94 -60.60 18.82 -16.89
N PRO A 95 -60.13 19.28 -18.06
CA PRO A 95 -59.90 20.70 -18.31
C PRO A 95 -61.19 21.50 -18.13
N ILE A 96 -61.10 22.74 -17.64
CA ILE A 96 -62.29 23.58 -17.43
C ILE A 96 -63.10 23.82 -18.73
N GLU A 97 -62.47 23.73 -19.90
CA GLU A 97 -63.13 23.82 -21.21
C GLU A 97 -64.17 22.70 -21.43
N ASP A 98 -63.94 21.54 -20.81
CA ASP A 98 -64.77 20.34 -20.92
C ASP A 98 -65.85 20.25 -19.82
N LEU A 99 -65.89 21.18 -18.86
CA LEU A 99 -66.89 21.22 -17.78
C LEU A 99 -68.27 21.75 -18.20
N GLY A 100 -68.39 22.32 -19.40
CA GLY A 100 -69.67 22.82 -19.93
C GLY A 100 -70.12 24.16 -19.36
N LEU A 101 -69.18 24.95 -18.84
CA LEU A 101 -69.34 26.32 -18.36
C LEU A 101 -69.48 27.35 -19.50
N SER A 102 -70.03 28.54 -19.20
CA SER A 102 -69.97 29.70 -20.10
C SER A 102 -68.53 30.19 -20.30
N GLU A 103 -68.26 30.95 -21.38
CA GLU A 103 -66.92 31.52 -21.60
C GLU A 103 -66.52 32.51 -20.50
N GLU A 104 -67.47 33.27 -19.95
CA GLU A 104 -67.24 34.16 -18.81
C GLU A 104 -66.82 33.38 -17.55
N SER A 105 -67.51 32.28 -17.24
CA SER A 105 -67.16 31.39 -16.14
C SER A 105 -65.78 30.75 -16.30
N LYS A 106 -65.38 30.40 -17.54
CA LYS A 106 -64.04 29.83 -17.80
C LYS A 106 -62.95 30.88 -17.64
N ASN A 107 -63.14 32.08 -18.17
CA ASN A 107 -62.14 33.15 -18.07
C ASN A 107 -61.89 33.52 -16.61
N PHE A 108 -62.95 33.60 -15.81
CA PHE A 108 -62.83 33.85 -14.37
C PHE A 108 -62.05 32.73 -13.64
N LEU A 109 -62.31 31.45 -13.96
CA LEU A 109 -61.54 30.35 -13.37
C LEU A 109 -60.05 30.41 -13.74
N LYS A 110 -59.72 30.80 -14.98
CA LYS A 110 -58.33 30.99 -15.43
C LYS A 110 -57.64 32.13 -14.68
N GLU A 111 -58.34 33.24 -14.41
CA GLU A 111 -57.81 34.36 -13.62
C GLU A 111 -57.47 33.94 -12.18
N LEU A 112 -58.19 32.96 -11.62
CA LEU A 112 -57.90 32.37 -10.31
C LEU A 112 -56.80 31.28 -10.33
N GLY A 113 -56.17 31.05 -11.50
CA GLY A 113 -55.17 30.00 -11.69
C GLY A 113 -55.73 28.58 -11.68
N ILE A 114 -57.03 28.42 -12.00
CA ILE A 114 -57.72 27.12 -12.06
C ILE A 114 -57.90 26.74 -13.52
N GLU A 115 -57.15 25.73 -13.96
CA GLU A 115 -57.21 25.23 -15.34
C GLU A 115 -57.89 23.85 -15.44
N TYR A 116 -57.98 23.12 -14.32
CA TYR A 116 -58.52 21.77 -14.28
C TYR A 116 -59.53 21.56 -13.14
N TYR A 117 -60.38 20.55 -13.28
CA TYR A 117 -61.50 20.34 -12.38
C TYR A 117 -61.07 19.97 -10.96
N SER A 118 -59.96 19.21 -10.81
CA SER A 118 -59.46 18.88 -9.47
C SER A 118 -59.13 20.14 -8.65
N GLU A 119 -58.55 21.16 -9.28
CA GLU A 119 -58.11 22.40 -8.63
C GLU A 119 -59.30 23.21 -8.09
N LEU A 120 -60.43 23.16 -8.81
CA LEU A 120 -61.69 23.76 -8.37
C LEU A 120 -62.26 23.03 -7.14
N LEU A 121 -62.08 21.72 -7.05
CA LEU A 121 -62.61 20.89 -5.95
C LEU A 121 -61.72 20.90 -4.70
N THR A 122 -60.41 21.11 -4.84
CA THR A 122 -59.45 21.08 -3.71
C THR A 122 -59.33 22.40 -2.95
N LYS A 123 -59.75 23.53 -3.54
CA LYS A 123 -59.75 24.81 -2.82
C LYS A 123 -60.74 24.78 -1.65
N SER A 124 -60.32 25.24 -0.48
CA SER A 124 -61.21 25.33 0.68
C SER A 124 -62.32 26.38 0.47
N ASP A 125 -63.43 26.30 1.21
CA ASP A 125 -64.50 27.30 1.12
C ASP A 125 -64.02 28.71 1.51
N GLU A 126 -63.02 28.81 2.39
CA GLU A 126 -62.37 30.07 2.79
C GLU A 126 -61.45 30.64 1.69
N GLU A 127 -60.83 29.77 0.88
CA GLU A 127 -59.99 30.14 -0.26
C GLU A 127 -60.80 30.42 -1.55
N PHE A 128 -62.10 30.13 -1.53
CA PHE A 128 -63.01 30.21 -2.68
C PHE A 128 -64.19 31.15 -2.41
N GLU A 129 -63.92 32.36 -1.93
CA GLU A 129 -64.91 33.44 -1.88
C GLU A 129 -65.09 34.08 -3.26
N LEU A 130 -66.25 33.84 -3.87
CA LEU A 130 -66.61 34.51 -5.13
C LEU A 130 -67.00 35.97 -4.85
N PRO A 131 -66.36 36.97 -5.49
CA PRO A 131 -66.66 38.37 -5.23
C PRO A 131 -68.12 38.74 -5.57
N GLU A 132 -68.73 39.62 -4.78
CA GLU A 132 -70.12 40.08 -4.99
C GLU A 132 -70.36 40.75 -6.36
N TYR A 133 -69.31 41.30 -6.98
CA TYR A 133 -69.40 41.94 -8.30
C TYR A 133 -69.54 40.95 -9.48
N LEU A 134 -69.37 39.66 -9.24
CA LEU A 134 -69.49 38.63 -10.27
C LEU A 134 -70.97 38.41 -10.66
N GLU A 135 -71.28 38.27 -11.95
CA GLU A 135 -72.66 38.04 -12.37
C GLU A 135 -73.29 36.82 -11.67
N ASN A 136 -74.55 36.96 -11.25
CA ASN A 136 -75.32 35.91 -10.57
C ASN A 136 -75.35 34.58 -11.34
N THR A 137 -75.22 34.63 -12.67
CA THR A 137 -75.10 33.49 -13.59
C THR A 137 -73.79 32.73 -13.40
N VAL A 138 -72.65 33.43 -13.44
CA VAL A 138 -71.32 32.84 -13.24
C VAL A 138 -71.18 32.24 -11.84
N GLN A 139 -71.64 32.96 -10.81
CA GLN A 139 -71.61 32.44 -9.43
C GLN A 139 -72.45 31.16 -9.29
N LYS A 140 -73.62 31.09 -9.93
CA LYS A 140 -74.48 29.89 -9.90
C LYS A 140 -73.87 28.72 -10.66
N GLU A 141 -73.25 28.97 -11.81
CA GLU A 141 -72.58 27.92 -12.60
C GLU A 141 -71.44 27.29 -11.79
N ILE A 142 -70.51 28.11 -11.27
CA ILE A 142 -69.35 27.64 -10.52
C ILE A 142 -69.77 26.91 -9.24
N ARG A 143 -70.70 27.49 -8.45
CA ARG A 143 -71.24 26.83 -7.24
C ARG A 143 -71.94 25.52 -7.57
N SER A 144 -72.61 25.41 -8.72
CA SER A 144 -73.28 24.16 -9.12
C SER A 144 -72.30 23.06 -9.50
N ILE A 145 -71.10 23.38 -9.97
CA ILE A 145 -70.07 22.41 -10.36
C ILE A 145 -69.17 22.01 -9.18
N ARG A 146 -68.99 22.90 -8.19
CA ARG A 146 -68.23 22.65 -6.96
C ARG A 146 -69.02 21.89 -5.87
N ARG A 147 -70.35 21.76 -6.01
CA ARG A 147 -71.18 20.98 -5.08
C ARG A 147 -70.72 19.52 -5.02
N ASP A 148 -70.59 18.99 -3.80
CA ASP A 148 -70.34 17.58 -3.54
C ASP A 148 -71.37 16.67 -4.25
N LEU A 149 -70.95 15.43 -4.52
CA LEU A 149 -71.80 14.31 -4.91
C LEU A 149 -72.82 14.04 -3.79
N ASN A 150 -73.87 14.84 -3.72
CA ASN A 150 -74.95 14.68 -2.76
C ASN A 150 -75.83 13.50 -3.23
N ILE A 151 -75.33 12.28 -3.01
CA ILE A 151 -76.03 11.01 -3.24
C ILE A 151 -77.15 10.93 -2.20
N GLU A 152 -78.35 10.48 -2.57
CA GLU A 152 -79.54 10.52 -1.69
C GLU A 152 -79.45 9.62 -0.43
N VAL A 153 -78.29 9.01 -0.14
CA VAL A 153 -78.02 8.21 1.07
C VAL A 153 -76.54 8.37 1.50
N PRO A 154 -76.23 8.50 2.80
CA PRO A 154 -74.85 8.47 3.30
C PRO A 154 -74.33 7.02 3.28
N ILE A 155 -73.46 6.67 2.34
CA ILE A 155 -72.96 5.28 2.20
C ILE A 155 -71.54 5.17 2.77
N ASN A 156 -71.48 4.57 3.94
CA ASN A 156 -70.31 3.89 4.48
C ASN A 156 -70.47 2.41 4.13
N ILE A 157 -69.98 1.90 2.98
CA ILE A 157 -69.85 0.47 2.65
C ILE A 157 -69.00 0.27 1.37
N ARG A 158 -68.15 -0.77 1.40
CA ARG A 158 -67.43 -1.40 0.28
C ARG A 158 -68.39 -2.11 -0.71
N GLY A 159 -69.15 -1.37 -1.51
CA GLY A 159 -70.04 -1.93 -2.54
C GLY A 159 -70.32 -0.96 -3.69
N ASP A 160 -70.60 -1.48 -4.89
CA ASP A 160 -70.87 -0.67 -6.09
C ASP A 160 -72.23 0.03 -6.03
N ILE A 161 -72.30 1.28 -6.50
CA ILE A 161 -73.45 2.19 -6.32
C ILE A 161 -74.37 2.12 -7.54
N SER A 162 -75.68 1.92 -7.34
CA SER A 162 -76.65 1.96 -8.46
C SER A 162 -76.81 3.37 -9.03
N ILE A 163 -76.93 3.45 -10.37
CA ILE A 163 -77.07 4.74 -11.08
C ILE A 163 -78.37 5.50 -10.70
N ASP A 164 -79.38 4.81 -10.14
CA ASP A 164 -80.64 5.44 -9.75
C ASP A 164 -80.46 6.42 -8.59
N TYR A 165 -79.47 6.18 -7.71
CA TYR A 165 -79.13 7.02 -6.56
C TYR A 165 -78.30 8.26 -6.92
N LEU A 166 -77.87 8.39 -8.17
CA LEU A 166 -77.07 9.51 -8.63
C LEU A 166 -77.99 10.69 -9.00
N ARG A 167 -77.63 11.92 -8.61
CA ARG A 167 -78.35 13.14 -9.03
C ARG A 167 -77.98 13.57 -10.45
N LEU A 168 -78.17 12.67 -11.41
CA LEU A 168 -78.00 12.93 -12.85
C LEU A 168 -79.29 13.54 -13.43
N SER A 169 -79.15 14.34 -14.50
CA SER A 169 -80.28 14.84 -15.28
C SER A 169 -81.16 13.68 -15.79
N ALA A 170 -82.47 13.91 -15.94
CA ALA A 170 -83.40 12.90 -16.45
C ALA A 170 -82.93 12.32 -17.80
N ARG A 171 -82.28 13.13 -18.63
CA ARG A 171 -81.68 12.73 -19.90
C ARG A 171 -80.47 11.81 -19.71
N ALA A 172 -79.55 12.14 -18.80
CA ALA A 172 -78.39 11.30 -18.48
C ALA A 172 -78.82 9.94 -17.90
N LYS A 173 -79.77 9.91 -16.95
CA LYS A 173 -80.32 8.65 -16.40
C LYS A 173 -80.93 7.76 -17.49
N ASN A 174 -81.73 8.34 -18.38
CA ASN A 174 -82.34 7.60 -19.48
C ASN A 174 -81.29 7.05 -20.46
N CYS A 175 -80.22 7.81 -20.76
CA CYS A 175 -79.11 7.32 -21.60
C CYS A 175 -78.43 6.09 -20.98
N LEU A 176 -78.12 6.13 -19.68
CA LEU A 176 -77.50 5.00 -19.00
C LEU A 176 -78.42 3.76 -18.94
N LYS A 177 -79.73 3.96 -18.71
CA LYS A 177 -80.73 2.87 -18.75
C LYS A 177 -80.84 2.22 -20.13
N ILE A 178 -80.82 3.00 -21.21
CA ILE A 178 -80.81 2.48 -22.59
C ILE A 178 -79.54 1.65 -22.87
N ALA A 179 -78.41 2.04 -22.29
CA ALA A 179 -77.14 1.33 -22.40
C ALA A 179 -77.01 0.13 -21.45
N ASN A 180 -78.07 -0.21 -20.69
CA ASN A 180 -78.09 -1.26 -19.68
C ASN A 180 -77.00 -1.11 -18.59
N ILE A 181 -76.56 0.12 -18.31
CA ILE A 181 -75.61 0.44 -17.24
C ILE A 181 -76.40 0.62 -15.95
N LYS A 182 -76.21 -0.26 -14.97
CA LYS A 182 -76.96 -0.25 -13.70
C LYS A 182 -76.13 0.28 -12.54
N TYR A 183 -74.80 0.18 -12.60
CA TYR A 183 -73.90 0.52 -11.50
C TYR A 183 -72.79 1.52 -11.89
N CYS A 184 -72.18 2.15 -10.87
CA CYS A 184 -71.12 3.13 -11.02
C CYS A 184 -69.83 2.53 -11.60
N SER A 185 -69.43 1.31 -11.23
CA SER A 185 -68.25 0.67 -11.84
C SER A 185 -68.43 0.49 -13.34
N GLN A 186 -69.62 0.04 -13.78
CA GLN A 186 -69.98 -0.11 -15.19
C GLN A 186 -69.92 1.22 -15.95
N LEU A 187 -70.32 2.33 -15.33
CA LEU A 187 -70.16 3.67 -15.91
C LEU A 187 -68.70 4.13 -15.93
N PHE A 188 -67.94 3.82 -14.87
CA PHE A 188 -66.55 4.26 -14.70
C PHE A 188 -65.61 3.68 -15.77
N TYR A 189 -65.81 2.43 -16.16
CA TYR A 189 -64.97 1.79 -17.16
C TYR A 189 -65.35 2.12 -18.61
N LYS A 190 -66.43 2.87 -18.85
CA LYS A 190 -66.81 3.32 -20.20
C LYS A 190 -65.96 4.49 -20.68
N THR A 191 -65.36 4.37 -21.85
CA THR A 191 -64.60 5.42 -22.54
C THR A 191 -65.52 6.56 -23.00
N LYS A 192 -64.93 7.73 -23.36
CA LYS A 192 -65.68 8.89 -23.88
C LYS A 192 -66.42 8.52 -25.16
N GLU A 193 -65.79 7.71 -25.99
CA GLU A 193 -66.27 7.21 -27.28
C GLU A 193 -67.46 6.26 -27.07
N GLU A 194 -67.36 5.32 -26.13
CA GLU A 194 -68.45 4.42 -25.78
C GLU A 194 -69.66 5.17 -25.21
N LEU A 195 -69.45 6.18 -24.37
CA LEU A 195 -70.54 7.01 -23.84
C LEU A 195 -71.22 7.85 -24.93
N LYS A 196 -70.43 8.34 -25.90
CA LYS A 196 -70.93 9.08 -27.06
C LYS A 196 -71.73 8.18 -28.02
N ALA A 197 -71.42 6.88 -28.08
CA ALA A 197 -72.14 5.91 -28.90
C ALA A 197 -73.52 5.52 -28.35
N ILE A 198 -73.81 5.82 -27.08
CA ILE A 198 -75.13 5.56 -26.47
C ILE A 198 -76.19 6.43 -27.14
N LYS A 199 -77.31 5.80 -27.54
CA LYS A 199 -78.43 6.48 -28.21
C LYS A 199 -78.98 7.60 -27.31
N GLN A 200 -79.16 8.80 -27.87
CA GLN A 200 -79.66 10.02 -27.21
C GLN A 200 -78.67 10.81 -26.31
N THR A 201 -77.40 10.41 -26.22
CA THR A 201 -76.35 11.18 -25.53
C THR A 201 -75.96 12.44 -26.32
N GLY A 202 -76.50 13.60 -25.92
CA GLY A 202 -76.09 14.90 -26.45
C GLY A 202 -74.81 15.43 -25.82
N GLY A 203 -74.18 16.45 -26.41
CA GLY A 203 -72.91 17.02 -25.92
C GLY A 203 -72.95 17.47 -24.45
N LYS A 204 -74.07 18.05 -23.98
CA LYS A 204 -74.27 18.40 -22.56
C LYS A 204 -74.34 17.17 -21.64
N THR A 205 -75.03 16.12 -22.08
CA THR A 205 -75.16 14.85 -21.34
C THR A 205 -73.83 14.11 -21.25
N LEU A 206 -73.02 14.14 -22.31
CA LEU A 206 -71.68 13.55 -22.30
C LEU A 206 -70.77 14.23 -21.28
N LYS A 207 -70.73 15.58 -21.27
CA LYS A 207 -69.95 16.36 -20.29
C LYS A 207 -70.40 16.08 -18.85
N GLU A 208 -71.71 16.00 -18.62
CA GLU A 208 -72.28 15.65 -17.31
C GLU A 208 -71.81 14.27 -16.82
N LEU A 209 -71.83 13.24 -17.68
CA LEU A 209 -71.37 11.88 -17.34
C LEU A 209 -69.86 11.82 -17.10
N GLN A 210 -69.05 12.52 -17.91
CA GLN A 210 -67.59 12.57 -17.72
C GLN A 210 -67.22 13.24 -16.40
N ARG A 211 -67.87 14.37 -16.08
CA ARG A 211 -67.72 15.05 -14.79
C ARG A 211 -68.07 14.12 -13.63
N PHE A 212 -69.13 13.35 -13.78
CA PHE A 212 -69.56 12.40 -12.77
C PHE A 212 -68.53 11.29 -12.52
N LYS A 213 -67.92 10.72 -13.57
CA LYS A 213 -66.82 9.75 -13.44
C LYS A 213 -65.65 10.33 -12.63
N PHE A 214 -65.28 11.58 -12.91
CA PHE A 214 -64.20 12.25 -12.19
C PHE A 214 -64.54 12.46 -10.72
N LEU A 215 -65.76 12.88 -10.40
CA LEU A 215 -66.20 13.05 -9.00
C LEU A 215 -66.23 11.71 -8.24
N ILE A 216 -66.67 10.61 -8.87
CA ILE A 216 -66.60 9.27 -8.25
C ILE A 216 -65.15 8.97 -7.85
N PHE A 217 -64.21 9.14 -8.79
CA PHE A 217 -62.79 8.95 -8.54
C PHE A 217 -62.22 9.88 -7.45
N PHE A 218 -62.60 11.15 -7.47
CA PHE A 218 -62.11 12.19 -6.56
C PHE A 218 -62.48 11.89 -5.11
N TYR A 219 -63.74 11.57 -4.85
CA TYR A 219 -64.24 11.37 -3.48
C TYR A 219 -64.10 9.92 -2.98
N PHE A 220 -64.27 8.94 -3.86
CA PHE A 220 -64.44 7.52 -3.49
C PHE A 220 -63.40 6.55 -4.07
N GLY A 221 -62.54 6.99 -5.01
CA GLY A 221 -61.54 6.13 -5.66
C GLY A 221 -62.08 5.32 -6.85
N ILE A 222 -61.28 4.36 -7.34
CA ILE A 222 -61.69 3.48 -8.46
C ILE A 222 -62.76 2.49 -7.96
N PRO A 223 -64.00 2.53 -8.50
CA PRO A 223 -65.06 1.63 -8.06
C PRO A 223 -64.78 0.16 -8.44
N ALA A 224 -64.89 -0.74 -7.45
CA ALA A 224 -64.67 -2.18 -7.64
C ALA A 224 -65.72 -2.79 -8.60
N ASN A 225 -65.25 -3.54 -9.59
CA ASN A 225 -66.11 -4.26 -10.54
C ASN A 225 -66.69 -5.51 -9.86
N ILE A 226 -68.01 -5.59 -9.69
CA ILE A 226 -68.70 -6.75 -9.09
C ILE A 226 -69.62 -7.36 -10.14
N GLU A 227 -69.04 -8.01 -11.15
CA GLU A 227 -69.73 -9.04 -11.95
C GLU A 227 -68.77 -10.23 -12.16
N ASP A 228 -68.76 -11.10 -11.15
CA ASP A 228 -68.75 -12.58 -11.19
C ASP A 228 -67.57 -13.33 -11.84
N LYS A 229 -66.55 -13.71 -11.06
CA LYS A 229 -66.36 -15.05 -10.46
C LYS A 229 -64.97 -15.17 -9.79
N GLY A 230 -64.93 -15.86 -8.65
CA GLY A 230 -63.88 -15.74 -7.63
C GLY A 230 -62.45 -16.00 -8.09
N SER A 231 -61.55 -15.11 -7.67
CA SER A 231 -60.11 -15.35 -7.63
C SER A 231 -59.75 -16.00 -6.30
N GLU A 232 -59.30 -17.26 -6.34
CA GLU A 232 -58.22 -17.64 -5.42
C GLU A 232 -57.07 -16.66 -5.65
N GLU A 233 -56.44 -16.15 -4.58
CA GLU A 233 -55.19 -15.39 -4.69
C GLU A 233 -54.18 -16.30 -5.40
N GLU A 234 -53.92 -16.08 -6.70
CA GLU A 234 -52.80 -16.71 -7.39
C GLU A 234 -51.51 -16.22 -6.72
N LYS A 235 -51.02 -17.01 -5.77
CA LYS A 235 -49.78 -16.78 -5.06
C LYS A 235 -48.66 -17.50 -5.81
N ILE A 236 -47.59 -16.78 -6.08
CA ILE A 236 -46.32 -17.40 -6.51
C ILE A 236 -45.92 -18.50 -5.51
N SER A 237 -45.29 -19.55 -6.01
CA SER A 237 -44.88 -20.74 -5.26
C SER A 237 -44.08 -20.39 -4.01
N LYS A 238 -44.15 -21.29 -3.02
CA LYS A 238 -43.43 -21.12 -1.75
C LYS A 238 -41.92 -21.04 -1.99
N GLU A 239 -41.43 -21.81 -2.96
CA GLU A 239 -40.05 -21.81 -3.44
C GLU A 239 -39.65 -20.43 -3.98
N SER A 240 -40.53 -19.77 -4.76
CA SER A 240 -40.30 -18.41 -5.27
C SER A 240 -40.26 -17.37 -4.15
N VAL A 241 -41.17 -17.47 -3.19
CA VAL A 241 -41.17 -16.60 -2.00
C VAL A 241 -39.88 -16.75 -1.20
N ASP A 242 -39.40 -17.98 -0.99
CA ASP A 242 -38.17 -18.23 -0.23
C ASP A 242 -36.92 -17.79 -0.99
N PHE A 243 -36.92 -17.87 -2.33
CA PHE A 243 -35.88 -17.26 -3.16
C PHE A 243 -35.88 -15.73 -3.05
N LEU A 244 -37.05 -15.09 -3.18
CA LEU A 244 -37.18 -13.63 -3.07
C LEU A 244 -36.80 -13.11 -1.68
N LYS A 245 -37.01 -13.89 -0.61
CA LYS A 245 -36.46 -13.60 0.73
C LYS A 245 -34.93 -13.54 0.73
N LYS A 246 -34.27 -14.47 0.04
CA LYS A 246 -32.80 -14.45 -0.09
C LYS A 246 -32.35 -13.20 -0.85
N VAL A 247 -33.03 -12.85 -1.95
CA VAL A 247 -32.75 -11.63 -2.73
C VAL A 247 -32.96 -10.37 -1.90
N ALA A 248 -34.07 -10.27 -1.15
CA ALA A 248 -34.36 -9.14 -0.27
C ALA A 248 -33.29 -8.94 0.81
N LYS A 249 -32.76 -10.05 1.35
CA LYS A 249 -31.64 -10.01 2.31
C LYS A 249 -30.36 -9.47 1.67
N ILE A 250 -30.04 -9.88 0.44
CA ILE A 250 -28.87 -9.37 -0.31
C ILE A 250 -29.02 -7.86 -0.58
N LEU A 251 -30.19 -7.44 -1.08
CA LEU A 251 -30.50 -6.04 -1.40
C LEU A 251 -30.75 -5.16 -0.16
N ASN A 252 -30.87 -5.77 1.03
CA ASN A 252 -31.21 -5.11 2.29
C ASN A 252 -32.51 -4.27 2.18
N CYS A 253 -33.59 -4.92 1.74
CA CYS A 253 -34.88 -4.27 1.53
C CYS A 253 -36.05 -4.99 2.21
N ASN A 254 -37.22 -4.35 2.25
CA ASN A 254 -38.42 -4.95 2.79
C ASN A 254 -38.89 -6.09 1.88
N THR A 255 -38.94 -7.29 2.45
CA THR A 255 -39.27 -8.53 1.74
C THR A 255 -40.66 -8.51 1.14
N GLU A 256 -41.68 -8.08 1.89
CA GLU A 256 -43.08 -8.11 1.45
C GLU A 256 -43.31 -7.15 0.28
N LYS A 257 -42.72 -5.95 0.36
CA LYS A 257 -42.77 -4.97 -0.75
C LYS A 257 -42.05 -5.47 -1.99
N LEU A 258 -40.91 -6.15 -1.82
CA LEU A 258 -40.17 -6.73 -2.94
C LEU A 258 -40.97 -7.85 -3.61
N ILE A 259 -41.54 -8.75 -2.80
CA ILE A 259 -42.38 -9.86 -3.29
C ILE A 259 -43.58 -9.31 -4.03
N SER A 260 -44.34 -8.37 -3.44
CA SER A 260 -45.49 -7.74 -4.11
C SER A 260 -45.07 -7.14 -5.46
N ASN A 261 -43.99 -6.36 -5.47
CA ASN A 261 -43.52 -5.69 -6.68
C ASN A 261 -43.11 -6.65 -7.80
N ILE A 262 -42.48 -7.79 -7.46
CA ILE A 262 -42.07 -8.81 -8.43
C ILE A 262 -43.27 -9.67 -8.86
N SER A 263 -44.15 -10.04 -7.93
CA SER A 263 -45.38 -10.79 -8.22
C SER A 263 -46.29 -10.02 -9.17
N ASP A 264 -46.53 -8.73 -8.92
CA ASP A 264 -47.34 -7.87 -9.79
C ASP A 264 -46.79 -7.85 -11.22
N HIS A 265 -45.46 -7.82 -11.35
CA HIS A 265 -44.82 -7.86 -12.65
C HIS A 265 -44.94 -9.24 -13.31
N TYR A 266 -44.67 -10.32 -12.58
CA TYR A 266 -44.80 -11.69 -13.06
C TYR A 266 -46.21 -11.97 -13.59
N PHE A 267 -47.24 -11.69 -12.79
CA PHE A 267 -48.63 -11.90 -13.21
C PHE A 267 -49.05 -10.98 -14.37
N SER A 268 -48.50 -9.76 -14.46
CA SER A 268 -48.72 -8.89 -15.62
C SER A 268 -48.11 -9.43 -16.92
N LEU A 269 -47.13 -10.34 -16.87
CA LEU A 269 -46.52 -10.98 -18.05
C LEU A 269 -47.28 -12.25 -18.44
N VAL A 270 -47.67 -13.05 -17.45
CA VAL A 270 -48.45 -14.29 -17.63
C VAL A 270 -49.80 -14.01 -18.29
N GLN A 271 -50.40 -12.83 -18.05
CA GLN A 271 -51.64 -12.41 -18.73
C GLN A 271 -51.53 -12.23 -20.26
N TYR A 272 -50.32 -12.15 -20.83
CA TYR A 272 -50.08 -11.88 -22.25
C TYR A 272 -49.27 -12.97 -22.98
N THR A 273 -48.92 -14.06 -22.30
CA THR A 273 -48.06 -15.12 -22.85
C THR A 273 -48.58 -16.50 -22.41
N ASP A 274 -48.55 -17.50 -23.31
CA ASP A 274 -48.84 -18.93 -23.01
C ASP A 274 -47.73 -19.54 -22.11
N LEU A 275 -47.42 -18.91 -20.98
CA LEU A 275 -46.42 -19.36 -19.99
C LEU A 275 -46.94 -20.52 -19.13
N THR A 276 -48.07 -21.13 -19.48
CA THR A 276 -48.79 -22.16 -18.71
C THR A 276 -47.98 -23.44 -18.46
N GLU A 277 -46.82 -23.62 -19.10
CA GLU A 277 -45.91 -24.75 -18.88
C GLU A 277 -44.62 -24.45 -18.08
N LYS A 278 -44.29 -23.17 -17.78
CA LYS A 278 -43.08 -22.85 -16.97
C LYS A 278 -43.43 -22.66 -15.49
N ASN A 279 -42.83 -23.48 -14.62
CA ASN A 279 -42.82 -23.30 -13.17
C ASN A 279 -42.38 -21.86 -12.83
N ASP A 280 -43.23 -21.13 -12.09
CA ASP A 280 -43.01 -19.72 -11.73
C ASP A 280 -41.66 -19.49 -11.03
N TYR A 281 -41.21 -20.47 -10.26
CA TYR A 281 -39.90 -20.51 -9.63
C TYR A 281 -38.76 -20.42 -10.64
N ASN A 282 -38.79 -21.24 -11.70
CA ASN A 282 -37.75 -21.24 -12.72
C ASN A 282 -37.75 -19.91 -13.47
N TYR A 283 -38.92 -19.37 -13.79
CA TYR A 283 -39.01 -18.08 -14.46
C TYR A 283 -38.47 -16.93 -13.59
N ILE A 284 -38.91 -16.83 -12.34
CA ILE A 284 -38.49 -15.77 -11.41
C ILE A 284 -36.99 -15.85 -11.13
N THR A 285 -36.45 -17.06 -10.95
CA THR A 285 -35.01 -17.25 -10.71
C THR A 285 -34.18 -16.92 -11.94
N GLU A 286 -34.56 -17.38 -13.14
CA GLU A 286 -33.86 -17.07 -14.40
C GLU A 286 -33.91 -15.58 -14.76
N ASN A 287 -34.97 -14.85 -14.37
CA ASN A 287 -35.21 -13.48 -14.82
C ASN A 287 -35.15 -12.43 -13.70
N ILE A 288 -34.69 -12.79 -12.50
CA ILE A 288 -34.78 -11.94 -11.30
C ILE A 288 -34.23 -10.52 -11.51
N VAL A 289 -33.10 -10.37 -12.19
CA VAL A 289 -32.47 -9.06 -12.40
C VAL A 289 -33.30 -8.19 -13.35
N SER A 290 -33.90 -8.81 -14.38
CA SER A 290 -34.80 -8.10 -15.28
C SER A 290 -36.11 -7.70 -14.59
N LEU A 291 -36.63 -8.55 -13.70
CA LEU A 291 -37.81 -8.29 -12.89
C LEU A 291 -37.55 -7.13 -11.91
N LEU A 292 -36.37 -7.09 -11.30
CA LEU A 292 -35.93 -5.96 -10.47
C LEU A 292 -35.85 -4.67 -11.28
N TRP A 293 -35.40 -4.71 -12.52
CA TRP A 293 -35.20 -3.52 -13.37
C TRP A 293 -36.47 -3.04 -14.11
N TRP A 294 -37.63 -3.67 -13.86
CA TRP A 294 -38.87 -3.32 -14.53
C TRP A 294 -39.46 -2.00 -14.02
N LYS A 295 -39.72 -1.05 -14.94
CA LYS A 295 -40.27 0.29 -14.66
C LYS A 295 -39.48 1.03 -13.55
N ASN A 296 -40.04 2.10 -12.98
CA ASN A 296 -39.46 2.80 -11.83
C ASN A 296 -39.93 2.13 -10.52
N SER A 297 -39.62 0.85 -10.37
CA SER A 297 -40.13 -0.01 -9.30
C SER A 297 -39.27 0.03 -8.04
N TYR A 298 -39.85 -0.47 -6.94
CA TYR A 298 -39.13 -0.66 -5.68
C TYR A 298 -37.89 -1.56 -5.86
N GLY A 299 -38.00 -2.61 -6.68
CA GLY A 299 -36.86 -3.48 -7.02
C GLY A 299 -35.70 -2.71 -7.65
N LYS A 300 -35.99 -1.83 -8.62
CA LYS A 300 -34.96 -1.06 -9.35
C LYS A 300 -34.21 -0.14 -8.40
N GLU A 301 -34.93 0.60 -7.55
CA GLU A 301 -34.32 1.47 -6.54
C GLU A 301 -33.35 0.70 -5.62
N LYS A 302 -33.75 -0.50 -5.18
CA LYS A 302 -32.93 -1.31 -4.27
C LYS A 302 -31.73 -1.95 -4.95
N TRP A 303 -31.88 -2.37 -6.20
CA TRP A 303 -30.76 -2.82 -7.01
C TRP A 303 -29.72 -1.71 -7.24
N LEU A 304 -30.17 -0.50 -7.61
CA LEU A 304 -29.28 0.67 -7.74
C LEU A 304 -28.53 0.97 -6.43
N LYS A 305 -29.26 1.02 -5.30
CA LYS A 305 -28.66 1.22 -3.97
C LYS A 305 -27.68 0.11 -3.60
N TYR A 306 -27.94 -1.12 -4.01
CA TYR A 306 -27.03 -2.23 -3.79
C TYR A 306 -25.70 -2.03 -4.52
N ILE A 307 -25.72 -1.67 -5.81
CA ILE A 307 -24.50 -1.40 -6.60
C ILE A 307 -23.73 -0.22 -6.02
N ILE A 308 -24.41 0.90 -5.72
CA ILE A 308 -23.79 2.05 -5.05
C ILE A 308 -23.15 1.61 -3.73
N ARG A 309 -23.82 0.78 -2.93
CA ARG A 309 -23.25 0.27 -1.67
C ARG A 309 -22.00 -0.57 -1.89
N GLN A 310 -21.94 -1.40 -2.94
CA GLN A 310 -20.72 -2.16 -3.26
C GLN A 310 -19.56 -1.22 -3.60
N ILE A 311 -19.80 -0.22 -4.45
CA ILE A 311 -18.79 0.80 -4.80
C ILE A 311 -18.36 1.57 -3.55
N SER A 312 -19.30 1.93 -2.66
CA SER A 312 -19.03 2.71 -1.44
C SER A 312 -18.11 2.04 -0.41
N LYS A 313 -17.87 0.73 -0.54
CA LYS A 313 -16.97 -0.01 0.36
C LYS A 313 -15.51 0.40 0.15
N ASN A 314 -15.16 0.80 -1.07
CA ASN A 314 -13.81 1.21 -1.43
C ASN A 314 -13.81 2.72 -1.66
N ILE A 315 -13.14 3.46 -0.77
CA ILE A 315 -13.13 4.94 -0.80
C ILE A 315 -12.59 5.45 -2.13
N TYR A 316 -11.54 4.81 -2.65
CA TYR A 316 -10.86 5.17 -3.89
C TYR A 316 -11.44 4.51 -5.15
N GLY A 317 -12.62 3.89 -5.00
CA GLY A 317 -13.34 3.26 -6.10
C GLY A 317 -13.02 1.78 -6.29
N ILE A 318 -13.71 1.17 -7.24
CA ILE A 318 -13.64 -0.26 -7.54
C ILE A 318 -13.54 -0.46 -9.05
N GLU A 319 -12.68 -1.38 -9.47
CA GLU A 319 -12.56 -1.77 -10.88
C GLU A 319 -13.82 -2.52 -11.34
N GLU A 320 -14.15 -2.40 -12.63
CA GLU A 320 -15.38 -2.98 -13.19
C GLU A 320 -15.44 -4.51 -12.98
N ASP A 321 -14.31 -5.19 -13.20
CA ASP A 321 -14.21 -6.64 -13.06
C ASP A 321 -14.41 -7.09 -11.62
N VAL A 322 -13.78 -6.38 -10.66
CA VAL A 322 -13.93 -6.65 -9.22
C VAL A 322 -15.36 -6.36 -8.75
N LEU A 323 -15.97 -5.28 -9.25
CA LEU A 323 -17.36 -4.96 -8.96
C LEU A 323 -18.29 -6.05 -9.48
N TRP A 324 -18.09 -6.53 -10.71
CA TRP A 324 -18.86 -7.62 -11.31
C TRP A 324 -18.73 -8.92 -10.50
N GLU A 325 -17.51 -9.28 -10.08
CA GLU A 325 -17.28 -10.48 -9.26
C GLU A 325 -17.85 -10.36 -7.83
N SER A 326 -18.00 -9.15 -7.31
CA SER A 326 -18.63 -8.92 -5.99
C SER A 326 -20.15 -9.18 -5.99
N ILE A 327 -20.78 -9.27 -7.16
CA ILE A 327 -22.22 -9.50 -7.29
C ILE A 327 -22.51 -11.01 -7.13
N PRO A 328 -23.42 -11.40 -6.21
CA PRO A 328 -23.81 -12.79 -6.04
C PRO A 328 -24.29 -13.41 -7.35
N GLU A 329 -23.93 -14.66 -7.60
CA GLU A 329 -24.24 -15.39 -8.84
C GLU A 329 -25.74 -15.33 -9.22
N ILE A 330 -26.61 -15.36 -8.21
CA ILE A 330 -28.07 -15.25 -8.35
C ILE A 330 -28.52 -13.94 -9.01
N LEU A 331 -27.71 -12.87 -8.94
CA LEU A 331 -28.01 -11.53 -9.47
C LEU A 331 -27.08 -11.13 -10.62
N LYS A 332 -26.27 -12.06 -11.16
CA LYS A 332 -25.40 -11.77 -12.30
C LYS A 332 -26.19 -11.81 -13.61
N ASP A 333 -26.52 -10.63 -14.14
CA ASP A 333 -26.98 -10.45 -15.51
C ASP A 333 -26.14 -9.36 -16.19
N LYS A 334 -25.32 -9.76 -17.17
CA LYS A 334 -24.34 -8.86 -17.80
C LYS A 334 -25.01 -7.72 -18.59
N LYS A 335 -26.20 -7.95 -19.15
CA LYS A 335 -26.93 -6.97 -19.94
C LYS A 335 -27.54 -5.90 -19.04
N ILE A 336 -28.20 -6.31 -17.96
CA ILE A 336 -28.79 -5.36 -16.99
C ILE A 336 -27.70 -4.65 -16.19
N TYR A 337 -26.60 -5.34 -15.85
CA TYR A 337 -25.46 -4.71 -15.19
C TYR A 337 -24.88 -3.55 -16.01
N LYS A 338 -24.57 -3.76 -17.31
CA LYS A 338 -24.09 -2.68 -18.18
C LYS A 338 -25.06 -1.50 -18.21
N LYS A 339 -26.36 -1.78 -18.40
CA LYS A 339 -27.41 -0.76 -18.36
C LYS A 339 -27.51 -0.05 -17.01
N THR A 340 -27.21 -0.75 -15.92
CA THR A 340 -27.20 -0.20 -14.57
C THR A 340 -26.06 0.79 -14.39
N ILE A 341 -24.85 0.42 -14.83
CA ILE A 341 -23.68 1.28 -14.79
C ILE A 341 -23.88 2.52 -15.67
N GLU A 342 -24.35 2.33 -16.92
CA GLU A 342 -24.71 3.43 -17.83
C GLU A 342 -25.69 4.40 -17.16
N TYR A 343 -26.80 3.90 -16.61
CA TYR A 343 -27.79 4.71 -15.91
C TYR A 343 -27.21 5.47 -14.72
N LEU A 344 -26.36 4.84 -13.91
CA LEU A 344 -25.73 5.48 -12.75
C LEU A 344 -24.72 6.57 -13.16
N CYS A 345 -24.02 6.38 -14.29
CA CYS A 345 -23.13 7.39 -14.86
C CYS A 345 -23.90 8.56 -15.48
N GLU A 346 -24.93 8.30 -16.29
CA GLU A 346 -25.82 9.33 -16.86
C GLU A 346 -26.52 10.15 -15.77
N SER A 347 -26.87 9.52 -14.66
CA SER A 347 -27.46 10.19 -13.49
C SER A 347 -26.45 10.91 -12.60
N ASN A 348 -25.15 10.90 -12.96
CA ASN A 348 -24.03 11.47 -12.19
C ASN A 348 -23.99 10.99 -10.72
N LEU A 349 -24.40 9.74 -10.46
CA LEU A 349 -24.32 9.11 -9.13
C LEU A 349 -22.98 8.39 -8.93
N ILE A 350 -22.41 7.89 -10.04
CA ILE A 350 -21.06 7.33 -10.09
C ILE A 350 -20.33 7.93 -11.29
N LYS A 351 -19.00 7.91 -11.24
CA LYS A 351 -18.15 8.26 -12.39
C LYS A 351 -16.93 7.35 -12.41
N LYS A 352 -16.30 7.22 -13.59
CA LYS A 352 -14.94 6.68 -13.68
C LYS A 352 -13.94 7.74 -13.26
N LEU A 353 -12.95 7.35 -12.47
CA LEU A 353 -11.88 8.23 -12.01
C LEU A 353 -10.54 7.49 -12.14
N TYR A 354 -9.50 8.22 -12.56
CA TYR A 354 -8.13 7.71 -12.70
C TYR A 354 -8.06 6.47 -13.62
N ASP A 355 -7.82 5.30 -13.03
CA ASP A 355 -7.53 4.00 -13.66
C ASP A 355 -8.81 3.21 -13.96
N ASP A 356 -9.82 3.86 -14.56
CA ASP A 356 -11.13 3.25 -14.89
C ASP A 356 -11.96 2.73 -13.69
N ARG A 357 -11.59 3.09 -12.46
CA ARG A 357 -12.32 2.73 -11.24
C ARG A 357 -13.62 3.53 -11.11
N PHE A 358 -14.71 2.86 -10.75
CA PHE A 358 -15.96 3.51 -10.41
C PHE A 358 -15.90 4.10 -8.99
N VAL A 359 -16.19 5.39 -8.87
CA VAL A 359 -16.33 6.09 -7.60
C VAL A 359 -17.72 6.71 -7.48
N ILE A 360 -18.21 6.87 -6.26
CA ILE A 360 -19.44 7.60 -5.99
C ILE A 360 -19.19 9.09 -6.13
N VAL A 361 -20.11 9.77 -6.79
CA VAL A 361 -20.11 11.23 -6.87
C VAL A 361 -20.87 11.78 -5.66
N TYR A 362 -20.13 12.32 -4.70
CA TYR A 362 -20.70 13.14 -3.63
C TYR A 362 -20.63 14.62 -4.04
N LYS A 363 -21.63 15.39 -3.60
CA LYS A 363 -21.60 16.85 -3.75
C LYS A 363 -20.61 17.47 -2.76
N SER A 364 -20.08 18.64 -3.11
CA SER A 364 -19.23 19.40 -2.19
C SER A 364 -20.03 19.84 -0.97
N VAL A 365 -19.38 19.89 0.19
CA VAL A 365 -19.99 20.47 1.39
C VAL A 365 -20.50 21.89 1.13
N LYS A 366 -19.87 22.65 0.23
CA LYS A 366 -20.31 24.01 -0.13
C LYS A 366 -21.69 24.05 -0.77
N GLU A 367 -22.04 23.03 -1.55
CA GLU A 367 -23.32 22.96 -2.26
C GLU A 367 -24.44 22.50 -1.34
N GLU A 368 -24.13 21.65 -0.36
CA GLU A 368 -25.14 21.02 0.50
C GLU A 368 -25.23 21.58 1.91
N VAL A 369 -24.33 22.47 2.33
CA VAL A 369 -24.25 22.95 3.72
C VAL A 369 -25.60 23.48 4.23
N TYR A 370 -26.37 24.18 3.39
CA TYR A 370 -27.67 24.75 3.74
C TYR A 370 -28.79 23.71 3.92
N ASN A 371 -28.59 22.46 3.47
CA ASN A 371 -29.53 21.36 3.74
C ASN A 371 -29.41 20.88 5.19
N TYR A 372 -28.28 21.16 5.86
CA TYR A 372 -27.97 20.67 7.20
C TYR A 372 -27.89 21.80 8.24
N LEU A 373 -27.47 23.00 7.82
CA LEU A 373 -27.16 24.13 8.69
C LEU A 373 -28.12 25.31 8.45
N THR A 374 -28.36 26.10 9.50
CA THR A 374 -29.02 27.40 9.32
C THR A 374 -28.09 28.37 8.59
N GLU A 375 -28.62 29.45 8.02
CA GLU A 375 -27.85 30.43 7.25
C GLU A 375 -26.62 30.96 8.03
N ASN A 376 -26.80 31.31 9.31
CA ASN A 376 -25.71 31.76 10.18
C ASN A 376 -24.67 30.66 10.48
N GLU A 377 -25.12 29.42 10.70
CA GLU A 377 -24.23 28.28 10.92
C GLU A 377 -23.42 27.95 9.65
N ALA A 378 -24.08 27.98 8.49
CA ALA A 378 -23.47 27.76 7.17
C ALA A 378 -22.44 28.85 6.84
N ASN A 379 -22.77 30.13 7.04
CA ASN A 379 -21.86 31.24 6.78
C ASN A 379 -20.59 31.14 7.64
N ILE A 380 -20.72 30.86 8.94
CA ILE A 380 -19.55 30.64 9.81
C ILE A 380 -18.72 29.46 9.30
N PHE A 381 -19.35 28.33 9.00
CA PHE A 381 -18.65 27.15 8.52
C PHE A 381 -17.90 27.40 7.20
N LEU A 382 -18.55 28.03 6.22
CA LEU A 382 -17.96 28.37 4.91
C LEU A 382 -16.76 29.31 5.05
N ASN A 383 -16.83 30.31 5.93
CA ASN A 383 -15.70 31.21 6.20
C ASN A 383 -14.53 30.48 6.90
N ARG A 384 -14.83 29.49 7.76
CA ARG A 384 -13.78 28.69 8.41
C ARG A 384 -13.04 27.80 7.43
N ILE A 385 -13.76 27.12 6.52
CA ILE A 385 -13.12 26.30 5.48
C ILE A 385 -12.36 27.15 4.45
N SER A 386 -12.78 28.40 4.22
CA SER A 386 -12.04 29.36 3.39
C SER A 386 -10.81 29.96 4.10
N GLY A 387 -10.49 29.52 5.32
CA GLY A 387 -9.27 29.90 6.04
C GLY A 387 -9.39 31.03 7.05
N LYS A 388 -10.57 31.65 7.21
CA LYS A 388 -10.74 32.75 8.20
C LYS A 388 -10.68 32.24 9.63
N THR A 389 -10.15 33.05 10.54
CA THR A 389 -10.08 32.74 11.97
C THR A 389 -11.42 32.98 12.68
N LEU A 390 -11.57 32.43 13.89
CA LEU A 390 -12.76 32.68 14.71
C LEU A 390 -12.90 34.17 15.11
N GLU A 391 -11.78 34.89 15.19
CA GLU A 391 -11.72 36.30 15.55
C GLU A 391 -12.16 37.18 14.37
N GLU A 392 -11.60 36.95 13.18
CA GLU A 392 -12.01 37.66 11.95
C GLU A 392 -13.50 37.48 11.64
N ILE A 393 -14.05 36.28 11.87
CA ILE A 393 -15.48 36.02 11.71
C ILE A 393 -16.30 36.74 12.79
N GLY A 394 -15.79 36.78 14.02
CA GLY A 394 -16.42 37.51 15.12
C GLY A 394 -16.53 39.01 14.82
N ASP A 395 -15.45 39.60 14.34
CA ASP A 395 -15.40 41.02 13.95
C ASP A 395 -16.35 41.31 12.77
N THR A 396 -16.40 40.41 11.77
CA THR A 396 -17.28 40.57 10.60
C THR A 396 -18.77 40.47 10.97
N LEU A 397 -19.11 39.63 11.96
CA LEU A 397 -20.49 39.36 12.37
C LEU A 397 -20.90 40.11 13.65
N GLU A 398 -20.03 41.00 14.18
CA GLU A 398 -20.20 41.73 15.43
C GLU A 398 -20.57 40.84 16.64
N ILE A 399 -19.96 39.65 16.72
CA ILE A 399 -20.14 38.69 17.82
C ILE A 399 -18.80 38.26 18.42
N THR A 400 -18.81 37.80 19.67
CA THR A 400 -17.57 37.37 20.33
C THR A 400 -16.98 36.12 19.68
N ARG A 401 -15.64 36.00 19.67
CA ARG A 401 -14.90 34.78 19.25
C ARG A 401 -15.48 33.50 19.86
N GLU A 402 -15.84 33.55 21.15
CA GLU A 402 -16.42 32.41 21.85
C GLU A 402 -17.83 32.06 21.33
N ARG A 403 -18.63 33.05 20.93
CA ARG A 403 -19.92 32.82 20.30
C ARG A 403 -19.77 32.14 18.95
N VAL A 404 -18.81 32.56 18.12
CA VAL A 404 -18.49 31.91 16.83
C VAL A 404 -18.13 30.44 17.06
N ARG A 405 -17.25 30.16 18.03
CA ARG A 405 -16.84 28.78 18.38
C ARG A 405 -18.01 27.88 18.76
N GLN A 406 -18.96 28.39 19.55
CA GLN A 406 -20.16 27.64 19.93
C GLN A 406 -21.06 27.31 18.74
N ILE A 407 -21.25 28.27 17.82
CA ILE A 407 -22.05 28.06 16.61
C ILE A 407 -21.35 27.07 15.67
N GLU A 408 -20.03 27.18 15.48
CA GLU A 408 -19.20 26.21 14.74
C GLU A 408 -19.38 24.79 15.29
N ALA A 409 -19.21 24.60 16.61
CA ALA A 409 -19.36 23.28 17.23
C ALA A 409 -20.76 22.67 17.04
N LYS A 410 -21.80 23.51 17.11
CA LYS A 410 -23.18 23.08 16.85
C LYS A 410 -23.39 22.68 15.39
N GLY A 411 -22.86 23.46 14.44
CA GLY A 411 -22.92 23.16 13.01
C GLY A 411 -22.19 21.86 12.66
N LEU A 412 -20.97 21.67 13.17
CA LEU A 412 -20.20 20.43 12.94
C LEU A 412 -20.94 19.18 13.42
N LYS A 413 -21.64 19.25 14.55
CA LYS A 413 -22.46 18.13 15.05
C LYS A 413 -23.58 17.77 14.09
N LYS A 414 -24.22 18.75 13.43
CA LYS A 414 -25.29 18.51 12.43
C LYS A 414 -24.73 17.91 11.13
N LEU A 415 -23.54 18.32 10.72
CA LEU A 415 -22.88 17.79 9.54
C LEU A 415 -22.40 16.34 9.72
N SER A 416 -22.33 15.79 10.94
CA SER A 416 -21.79 14.45 11.22
C SER A 416 -22.45 13.30 10.43
N PHE A 417 -23.71 13.46 10.00
CA PHE A 417 -24.45 12.44 9.26
C PHE A 417 -24.29 12.52 7.73
N GLY A 418 -23.77 13.62 7.19
CA GLY A 418 -23.56 13.81 5.76
C GLY A 418 -22.27 13.16 5.25
N LYS A 419 -22.23 12.78 3.97
CA LYS A 419 -21.00 12.44 3.25
C LYS A 419 -20.80 13.44 2.13
N PHE A 420 -19.63 14.06 2.08
CA PHE A 420 -19.32 15.12 1.14
C PHE A 420 -18.13 14.74 0.27
N LYS A 421 -17.98 15.41 -0.87
CA LYS A 421 -16.86 15.21 -1.80
C LYS A 421 -15.50 15.26 -1.09
N GLU A 422 -15.34 16.19 -0.16
CA GLU A 422 -14.11 16.44 0.59
C GLU A 422 -13.72 15.25 1.48
N ASP A 423 -14.68 14.40 1.89
CA ASP A 423 -14.43 13.20 2.70
C ASP A 423 -13.64 12.12 1.93
N PHE A 424 -13.50 12.25 0.60
CA PHE A 424 -12.66 11.37 -0.22
C PHE A 424 -11.21 11.32 0.25
N PHE A 425 -10.66 12.44 0.75
CA PHE A 425 -9.29 12.51 1.26
C PHE A 425 -9.18 12.27 2.77
N LYS A 426 -10.28 11.90 3.44
CA LYS A 426 -10.29 11.66 4.89
C LYS A 426 -9.29 10.57 5.30
N ASP A 427 -9.23 9.48 4.55
CA ASP A 427 -8.37 8.34 4.88
C ASP A 427 -6.89 8.75 4.82
N ILE A 428 -6.47 9.38 3.71
CA ILE A 428 -5.13 9.97 3.57
C ILE A 428 -4.80 10.91 4.74
N TYR A 429 -5.71 11.82 5.09
CA TYR A 429 -5.49 12.82 6.14
C TYR A 429 -5.31 12.21 7.55
N LEU A 430 -6.03 11.12 7.84
CA LEU A 430 -5.98 10.45 9.15
C LEU A 430 -4.87 9.41 9.25
N LYS A 431 -4.56 8.70 8.17
CA LYS A 431 -3.58 7.60 8.14
C LYS A 431 -2.14 8.10 7.99
N TYR A 432 -1.93 9.20 7.27
CA TYR A 432 -0.59 9.71 6.92
C TYR A 432 -0.31 11.08 7.52
N ASP A 433 0.98 11.39 7.74
CA ASP A 433 1.45 12.68 8.25
C ASP A 433 1.43 13.78 7.18
N VAL A 434 0.26 14.01 6.59
CA VAL A 434 0.04 15.05 5.59
C VAL A 434 -0.22 16.38 6.29
N ASN A 435 0.73 17.29 6.18
CA ASN A 435 0.57 18.67 6.62
C ASN A 435 -0.15 19.52 5.55
N LYS A 436 -0.52 20.76 5.92
CA LYS A 436 -1.25 21.67 5.02
C LYS A 436 -0.48 21.94 3.72
N GLU A 437 0.82 22.16 3.81
CA GLU A 437 1.66 22.44 2.64
C GLU A 437 1.71 21.24 1.68
N ALA A 438 1.94 20.04 2.20
CA ALA A 438 1.95 18.79 1.44
C ALA A 438 0.63 18.58 0.69
N PHE A 439 -0.49 18.79 1.39
CA PHE A 439 -1.83 18.65 0.81
C PHE A 439 -2.07 19.66 -0.32
N LEU A 440 -1.63 20.91 -0.13
CA LEU A 440 -1.77 21.99 -1.12
C LEU A 440 -0.92 21.75 -2.36
N VAL A 441 0.35 21.37 -2.18
CA VAL A 441 1.27 21.10 -3.30
C VAL A 441 0.77 19.92 -4.13
N ALA A 442 0.34 18.84 -3.46
CA ALA A 442 -0.13 17.63 -4.14
C ALA A 442 -1.51 17.83 -4.81
N LEU A 443 -2.50 18.31 -4.07
CA LEU A 443 -3.91 18.25 -4.48
C LEU A 443 -4.50 19.60 -4.89
N ARG A 444 -3.85 20.72 -4.55
CA ARG A 444 -4.34 22.10 -4.77
C ARG A 444 -5.73 22.38 -4.18
N GLU A 445 -6.11 21.70 -3.09
CA GLU A 445 -7.40 21.84 -2.43
C GLU A 445 -7.26 22.38 -0.98
N GLU A 446 -7.08 23.70 -0.82
CA GLU A 446 -6.94 24.33 0.50
C GLU A 446 -8.17 24.15 1.40
N GLU A 447 -9.34 24.37 0.81
CA GLU A 447 -10.60 24.36 1.54
C GLU A 447 -10.95 22.95 2.01
N THR A 448 -10.60 21.93 1.22
CA THR A 448 -10.71 20.52 1.59
C THR A 448 -9.85 20.20 2.81
N TYR A 449 -8.59 20.65 2.83
CA TYR A 449 -7.73 20.47 4.01
C TYR A 449 -8.33 21.15 5.24
N ASN A 450 -8.75 22.41 5.10
CA ASN A 450 -9.36 23.16 6.20
C ASN A 450 -10.63 22.46 6.70
N TYR A 451 -11.47 21.97 5.79
CA TYR A 451 -12.66 21.17 6.08
C TYR A 451 -12.33 19.91 6.89
N LEU A 452 -11.35 19.11 6.44
CA LEU A 452 -10.93 17.88 7.13
C LEU A 452 -10.37 18.21 8.52
N SER A 453 -9.56 19.27 8.63
CA SER A 453 -8.99 19.75 9.89
C SER A 453 -10.03 20.26 10.89
N LEU A 454 -11.17 20.72 10.39
CA LEU A 454 -12.28 21.24 11.19
C LEU A 454 -13.20 20.10 11.64
N ARG A 455 -13.61 19.25 10.70
CA ARG A 455 -14.59 18.17 10.93
C ARG A 455 -14.00 16.99 11.68
N TYR A 456 -12.78 16.59 11.34
CA TYR A 456 -12.12 15.38 11.87
C TYR A 456 -11.00 15.68 12.87
N ARG A 457 -11.05 16.85 13.52
CA ARG A 457 -10.03 17.27 14.49
C ARG A 457 -9.89 16.28 15.65
N ASN A 458 -11.00 15.75 16.15
CA ASN A 458 -11.01 14.86 17.30
C ASN A 458 -10.42 13.49 16.93
N GLU A 459 -10.79 12.96 15.77
CA GLU A 459 -10.26 11.73 15.21
C GLU A 459 -8.77 11.86 14.93
N LEU A 460 -8.33 12.97 14.33
CA LEU A 460 -6.91 13.24 14.11
C LEU A 460 -6.12 13.24 15.42
N ASN A 461 -6.64 13.87 16.48
CA ASN A 461 -5.97 13.89 17.79
C ASN A 461 -5.80 12.49 18.40
N GLN A 462 -6.68 11.53 18.08
CA GLN A 462 -6.56 10.15 18.55
C GLN A 462 -5.46 9.37 17.82
N VAL A 463 -5.23 9.66 16.53
CA VAL A 463 -4.28 8.93 15.69
C VAL A 463 -2.96 9.65 15.44
N LYS A 464 -2.82 10.91 15.88
CA LYS A 464 -1.68 11.80 15.56
C LYS A 464 -0.30 11.17 15.73
N ASN A 465 -0.11 10.37 16.78
CA ASN A 465 1.19 9.77 17.13
C ASN A 465 1.45 8.43 16.42
N VAL A 466 0.48 7.89 15.68
CA VAL A 466 0.55 6.59 15.00
C VAL A 466 0.42 6.74 13.48
N ARG A 467 0.40 7.97 12.98
CA ARG A 467 0.32 8.24 11.54
C ARG A 467 1.61 7.80 10.85
N LYS A 468 1.44 7.28 9.64
CA LYS A 468 2.51 6.81 8.76
C LYS A 468 3.19 7.98 8.06
N SER A 469 4.44 7.77 7.64
CA SER A 469 5.20 8.76 6.86
C SER A 469 4.58 9.02 5.48
N LEU A 470 4.90 10.16 4.85
CA LEU A 470 4.47 10.42 3.48
C LEU A 470 5.12 9.48 2.47
N GLN A 471 6.30 8.91 2.77
CA GLN A 471 6.94 7.89 1.95
C GLN A 471 6.08 6.61 1.89
N GLU A 472 5.54 6.16 3.03
CA GLU A 472 4.65 4.99 3.08
C GLU A 472 3.32 5.20 2.33
N LEU A 473 2.93 6.45 2.05
CA LEU A 473 1.77 6.75 1.19
C LEU A 473 2.05 6.31 -0.26
N LEU A 474 3.30 6.43 -0.72
CA LEU A 474 3.68 6.07 -2.09
C LEU A 474 3.61 4.56 -2.34
N GLU A 475 3.66 3.74 -1.29
CA GLU A 475 3.59 2.27 -1.35
C GLU A 475 2.15 1.73 -1.15
N ASP A 476 1.17 2.58 -0.80
CA ASP A 476 -0.20 2.13 -0.52
C ASP A 476 -1.03 1.96 -1.81
N GLU A 477 -1.15 0.72 -2.27
CA GLU A 477 -1.86 0.36 -3.50
C GLU A 477 -3.38 0.62 -3.47
N GLU A 478 -3.98 0.76 -2.28
CA GLU A 478 -5.38 1.19 -2.15
C GLU A 478 -5.55 2.63 -2.66
N ILE A 479 -4.50 3.44 -2.56
CA ILE A 479 -4.49 4.82 -3.04
C ILE A 479 -4.15 4.85 -4.54
N PRO A 480 -4.99 5.51 -5.37
CA PRO A 480 -4.77 5.64 -6.81
C PRO A 480 -3.38 6.18 -7.13
N ALA A 481 -2.73 5.62 -8.15
CA ALA A 481 -1.37 5.99 -8.53
C ALA A 481 -1.24 7.48 -8.81
N ILE A 482 -2.25 8.10 -9.43
CA ILE A 482 -2.28 9.55 -9.70
C ILE A 482 -2.19 10.39 -8.41
N ILE A 483 -2.84 9.96 -7.32
CA ILE A 483 -2.75 10.65 -6.04
C ILE A 483 -1.37 10.42 -5.41
N ARG A 484 -0.85 9.19 -5.44
CA ARG A 484 0.50 8.89 -4.95
C ARG A 484 1.56 9.72 -5.67
N ARG A 485 1.50 9.80 -7.01
CA ARG A 485 2.35 10.66 -7.85
C ARG A 485 2.20 12.16 -7.53
N ALA A 486 1.01 12.60 -7.14
CA ALA A 486 0.81 13.98 -6.71
C ALA A 486 1.57 14.29 -5.41
N PHE A 487 1.56 13.36 -4.45
CA PHE A 487 2.33 13.46 -3.20
C PHE A 487 3.83 13.23 -3.39
N GLU A 488 4.24 12.41 -4.34
CA GLU A 488 5.64 12.13 -4.68
C GLU A 488 6.46 13.41 -4.89
N LYS A 489 5.90 14.38 -5.62
CA LYS A 489 6.53 15.69 -5.85
C LYS A 489 6.84 16.44 -4.57
N PHE A 490 5.99 16.30 -3.55
CA PHE A 490 6.22 16.90 -2.24
C PHE A 490 7.20 16.07 -1.41
N VAL A 491 7.08 14.73 -1.42
CA VAL A 491 7.99 13.81 -0.72
C VAL A 491 9.44 14.06 -1.14
N TYR A 492 9.65 14.28 -2.43
CA TYR A 492 10.98 14.54 -2.98
C TYR A 492 11.29 16.03 -3.22
N LYS A 493 10.50 16.95 -2.65
CA LYS A 493 10.72 18.41 -2.77
C LYS A 493 12.09 18.82 -2.24
N ASP A 494 12.48 18.22 -1.13
CA ASP A 494 13.75 18.50 -0.46
C ASP A 494 14.86 17.57 -0.95
N TYR A 495 14.73 16.96 -2.12
CA TYR A 495 15.79 16.14 -2.73
C TYR A 495 16.44 16.89 -3.88
N ILE A 496 17.76 16.79 -3.96
CA ILE A 496 18.55 17.22 -5.10
C ILE A 496 18.94 16.01 -5.94
N THR A 497 19.23 16.25 -7.22
CA THR A 497 19.85 15.25 -8.08
C THR A 497 21.30 15.67 -8.29
N PHE A 498 22.25 14.81 -7.94
CA PHE A 498 23.68 15.05 -8.08
C PHE A 498 24.36 13.75 -8.50
N ASP A 499 25.19 13.82 -9.55
CA ASP A 499 25.85 12.66 -10.17
C ASP A 499 24.91 11.46 -10.36
N LYS A 500 23.69 11.75 -10.88
CA LYS A 500 22.59 10.80 -11.14
C LYS A 500 21.92 10.16 -9.93
N GLU A 501 22.37 10.47 -8.70
CA GLU A 501 21.73 10.04 -7.46
C GLU A 501 20.75 11.10 -6.92
N ARG A 502 19.66 10.63 -6.28
CA ARG A 502 18.71 11.47 -5.53
C ARG A 502 19.13 11.55 -4.07
N ILE A 503 19.49 12.74 -3.60
CA ILE A 503 19.98 12.95 -2.24
C ILE A 503 19.03 13.89 -1.50
N LEU A 504 18.51 13.45 -0.35
CA LEU A 504 17.74 14.32 0.55
C LEU A 504 18.64 15.44 1.07
N VAL A 505 18.21 16.69 0.97
CA VAL A 505 18.92 17.85 1.49
C VAL A 505 18.99 17.77 3.01
N GLY A 506 20.20 17.57 3.52
CA GLY A 506 20.42 17.46 4.95
C GLY A 506 21.82 16.96 5.28
N ARG A 507 22.30 17.36 6.46
CA ARG A 507 23.66 17.04 6.92
C ARG A 507 23.97 15.53 6.88
N ALA A 508 23.07 14.71 7.41
CA ALA A 508 23.23 13.26 7.47
C ALA A 508 23.32 12.64 6.06
N SER A 509 22.39 12.99 5.17
CA SER A 509 22.36 12.49 3.80
C SER A 509 23.60 12.89 2.99
N PHE A 510 24.03 14.16 3.10
CA PHE A 510 25.23 14.65 2.43
C PHE A 510 26.49 13.98 2.98
N THR A 511 26.55 13.76 4.30
CA THR A 511 27.63 13.01 4.94
C THR A 511 27.68 11.58 4.39
N ASN A 512 26.55 10.89 4.34
CA ASN A 512 26.48 9.52 3.83
C ASN A 512 26.90 9.44 2.36
N TYR A 513 26.42 10.38 1.53
CA TYR A 513 26.82 10.47 0.12
C TYR A 513 28.34 10.62 -0.03
N ILE A 514 28.94 11.59 0.66
CA ILE A 514 30.38 11.85 0.55
C ILE A 514 31.21 10.67 1.04
N ILE A 515 30.83 10.09 2.18
CA ILE A 515 31.54 8.92 2.73
C ILE A 515 31.46 7.75 1.76
N LYS A 516 30.26 7.43 1.25
CA LYS A 516 30.03 6.34 0.29
C LYS A 516 30.91 6.46 -0.96
N HIS A 517 30.98 7.65 -1.55
CA HIS A 517 31.64 7.83 -2.85
C HIS A 517 33.14 8.13 -2.74
N PHE A 518 33.59 8.75 -1.64
CA PHE A 518 34.96 9.27 -1.55
C PHE A 518 35.80 8.64 -0.43
N ALA A 519 35.21 7.96 0.56
CA ALA A 519 35.95 7.40 1.69
C ALA A 519 36.24 5.89 1.55
N ASN A 520 36.41 5.33 0.34
CA ASN A 520 36.63 3.88 0.15
C ASN A 520 38.00 3.38 0.67
N ASP A 521 39.07 4.16 0.49
CA ASP A 521 40.44 3.79 0.92
C ASP A 521 40.89 4.45 2.23
N GLY A 522 39.96 5.11 2.92
CA GLY A 522 40.21 5.78 4.19
C GLY A 522 40.50 7.28 4.05
N MET A 523 39.74 8.06 4.81
CA MET A 523 39.74 9.52 4.82
C MET A 523 39.84 10.03 6.27
N SER A 524 40.53 11.15 6.48
CA SER A 524 40.53 11.85 7.77
C SER A 524 39.31 12.77 7.89
N TYR A 525 38.94 13.12 9.12
CA TYR A 525 37.86 14.09 9.34
C TYR A 525 38.13 15.47 8.69
N ILE A 526 39.41 15.86 8.56
CA ILE A 526 39.79 17.13 7.94
C ILE A 526 39.52 17.07 6.43
N GLU A 527 40.00 16.03 5.75
CA GLU A 527 39.74 15.79 4.32
C GLU A 527 38.22 15.70 4.05
N PHE A 528 37.48 14.98 4.89
CA PHE A 528 36.02 14.90 4.81
C PHE A 528 35.36 16.27 4.89
N LYS A 529 35.78 17.12 5.83
CA LYS A 529 35.22 18.46 6.02
C LYS A 529 35.49 19.35 4.81
N GLU A 530 36.71 19.31 4.27
CA GLU A 530 37.06 20.04 3.05
C GLU A 530 36.17 19.61 1.88
N MET A 531 35.98 18.30 1.70
CA MET A 531 35.08 17.77 0.66
C MET A 531 33.62 18.16 0.90
N TYR A 532 33.17 18.16 2.15
CA TYR A 532 31.82 18.58 2.52
C TYR A 532 31.57 20.05 2.21
N ASP A 533 32.53 20.93 2.53
CA ASP A 533 32.44 22.36 2.23
C ASP A 533 32.49 22.63 0.71
N MET A 534 33.30 21.88 -0.04
CA MET A 534 33.32 21.91 -1.51
C MET A 534 31.98 21.45 -2.09
N PHE A 535 31.42 20.35 -1.59
CA PHE A 535 30.14 19.80 -2.01
C PHE A 535 28.99 20.78 -1.75
N LEU A 536 28.96 21.46 -0.59
CA LEU A 536 27.99 22.52 -0.34
C LEU A 536 28.13 23.69 -1.31
N THR A 537 29.36 24.07 -1.67
CA THR A 537 29.64 25.16 -2.60
C THR A 537 29.18 24.81 -4.02
N GLU A 538 29.44 23.58 -4.46
CA GLU A 538 29.02 23.08 -5.78
C GLU A 538 27.50 23.04 -5.92
N LEU A 539 26.80 22.69 -4.84
CA LEU A 539 25.34 22.67 -4.79
C LEU A 539 24.71 24.05 -4.53
N GLY A 540 25.50 25.10 -4.26
CA GLY A 540 25.01 26.45 -3.96
C GLY A 540 24.39 26.63 -2.56
N TYR A 541 24.77 25.77 -1.61
CA TYR A 541 24.32 25.78 -0.20
C TYR A 541 25.37 26.36 0.78
N GLU A 542 26.40 27.06 0.30
CA GLU A 542 27.52 27.53 1.14
C GLU A 542 27.10 28.54 2.23
N LYS A 543 25.97 29.22 2.03
CA LYS A 543 25.39 30.18 2.98
C LYS A 543 24.38 29.55 3.95
N GLU A 544 24.01 28.30 3.75
CA GLU A 544 22.95 27.63 4.49
C GLU A 544 23.49 27.10 5.83
N GLU A 545 23.33 27.89 6.89
CA GLU A 545 23.91 27.60 8.21
C GLU A 545 23.39 26.28 8.81
N SER A 546 22.17 25.87 8.46
CA SER A 546 21.54 24.61 8.90
C SER A 546 22.28 23.36 8.39
N LEU A 547 23.02 23.49 7.27
CA LEU A 547 23.77 22.42 6.62
C LEU A 547 25.24 22.37 7.02
N LYS A 548 25.76 23.36 7.75
CA LYS A 548 27.15 23.36 8.20
C LYS A 548 27.39 22.33 9.32
N ILE A 549 28.57 21.72 9.28
CA ILE A 549 29.01 20.73 10.27
C ILE A 549 29.96 21.38 11.30
N VAL A 550 29.78 21.01 12.58
CA VAL A 550 30.58 21.53 13.70
C VAL A 550 31.55 20.43 14.17
N ASP A 551 32.83 20.76 14.27
CA ASP A 551 33.93 19.77 14.26
C ASP A 551 33.79 18.62 15.26
N ARG A 552 33.73 18.90 16.57
CA ARG A 552 33.85 17.82 17.57
C ARG A 552 32.60 16.97 17.75
N SER A 553 31.41 17.56 17.66
CA SER A 553 30.16 16.82 17.83
C SER A 553 29.85 15.96 16.62
N TYR A 554 30.20 16.44 15.43
CA TYR A 554 29.93 15.74 14.18
C TYR A 554 30.95 14.62 13.91
N GLU A 555 32.21 14.78 14.28
CA GLU A 555 33.21 13.70 14.24
C GLU A 555 32.75 12.47 15.05
N ASN A 556 32.18 12.68 16.24
CA ASN A 556 31.64 11.58 17.06
C ASN A 556 30.40 10.94 16.40
N ARG A 557 29.55 11.72 15.73
CA ARG A 557 28.41 11.17 14.98
C ARG A 557 28.88 10.23 13.86
N ILE A 558 29.89 10.63 13.07
CA ILE A 558 30.49 9.76 12.03
C ILE A 558 31.16 8.54 12.67
N ARG A 559 31.69 8.67 13.89
CA ARG A 559 32.26 7.55 14.64
C ARG A 559 31.25 6.44 14.91
N ASP A 560 30.05 6.83 15.30
CA ASP A 560 29.00 5.92 15.69
C ASP A 560 28.13 5.44 14.49
N ASP A 561 28.34 6.02 13.30
CA ASP A 561 27.59 5.67 12.09
C ASP A 561 27.84 4.21 11.64
N MET A 562 26.77 3.50 11.28
CA MET A 562 26.84 2.09 10.85
C MET A 562 27.39 1.90 9.43
N ASN A 563 27.71 2.98 8.71
CA ASN A 563 28.28 2.93 7.36
C ASN A 563 29.80 3.18 7.33
N VAL A 564 30.46 3.15 8.50
CA VAL A 564 31.87 3.55 8.62
C VAL A 564 32.66 2.61 9.52
N LEU A 565 33.90 2.31 9.14
CA LEU A 565 34.90 1.72 10.04
C LEU A 565 36.06 2.67 10.31
N TRP A 566 36.39 2.85 11.59
CA TRP A 566 37.45 3.74 12.04
C TRP A 566 38.79 3.05 12.25
N LYS A 567 39.85 3.80 11.96
CA LYS A 567 41.26 3.43 12.12
C LYS A 567 42.00 4.44 13.01
N PRO A 568 43.25 4.15 13.44
CA PRO A 568 44.08 5.11 14.15
C PRO A 568 44.32 6.38 13.34
N LYS A 569 44.81 7.42 14.01
CA LYS A 569 45.05 8.76 13.42
C LYS A 569 43.79 9.44 12.87
N LYS A 570 42.61 9.10 13.42
CA LYS A 570 41.31 9.68 13.04
C LYS A 570 40.96 9.51 11.56
N LYS A 571 41.37 8.38 10.98
CA LYS A 571 40.95 7.98 9.65
C LYS A 571 39.78 7.03 9.72
N PHE A 572 38.94 7.04 8.71
CA PHE A 572 37.80 6.14 8.61
C PHE A 572 37.49 5.86 7.14
N ARG A 573 36.85 4.74 6.85
CA ARG A 573 36.39 4.40 5.49
C ARG A 573 34.94 3.99 5.46
N TYR A 574 34.32 4.09 4.29
CA TYR A 574 32.99 3.54 4.05
C TYR A 574 32.99 2.02 4.23
N TYR A 575 31.98 1.54 4.94
CA TYR A 575 31.70 0.12 5.14
C TYR A 575 30.24 -0.05 5.59
N ASN A 576 29.38 -0.61 4.74
CA ASN A 576 27.95 -0.80 4.99
C ASN A 576 27.67 -1.94 5.99
N ILE A 577 27.78 -1.71 7.30
CA ILE A 577 27.59 -2.77 8.32
C ILE A 577 26.19 -3.41 8.22
N LEU A 578 25.15 -2.62 7.95
CA LEU A 578 23.77 -3.12 7.88
C LEU A 578 23.53 -4.05 6.67
N GLY A 579 24.38 -4.00 5.64
CA GLY A 579 24.34 -4.88 4.48
C GLY A 579 24.98 -6.26 4.69
N TYR A 580 25.47 -6.58 5.89
CA TYR A 580 26.10 -7.86 6.21
C TYR A 580 25.35 -8.62 7.32
N ASP A 581 25.31 -9.94 7.17
CA ASP A 581 24.98 -10.85 8.26
C ASP A 581 26.26 -11.26 9.02
N PHE A 582 26.37 -10.78 10.27
CA PHE A 582 27.49 -11.10 11.16
C PHE A 582 27.23 -12.29 12.08
N SER A 583 26.14 -13.04 11.89
CA SER A 583 25.82 -14.21 12.73
C SER A 583 26.94 -15.25 12.68
N ASP A 584 27.32 -15.69 11.47
CA ASP A 584 28.43 -16.63 11.27
C ASP A 584 29.76 -16.05 11.75
N PHE A 585 29.99 -14.76 11.53
CA PHE A 585 31.21 -14.05 11.95
C PHE A 585 31.38 -14.12 13.47
N LEU A 586 30.34 -13.75 14.23
CA LEU A 586 30.36 -13.74 15.68
C LEU A 586 30.37 -15.15 16.27
N GLU A 587 29.65 -16.10 15.67
CA GLU A 587 29.67 -17.51 16.07
C GLU A 587 31.08 -18.10 15.89
N THR A 588 31.75 -17.78 14.77
CA THR A 588 33.11 -18.25 14.47
C THR A 588 34.14 -17.66 15.43
N LEU A 589 34.04 -16.36 15.75
CA LEU A 589 34.93 -15.73 16.73
C LEU A 589 34.72 -16.29 18.14
N ASN A 590 33.46 -16.65 18.48
CA ASN A 590 33.04 -17.17 19.78
C ASN A 590 33.66 -16.40 20.95
N LEU A 591 33.46 -15.08 20.96
CA LEU A 591 34.09 -14.15 21.90
C LEU A 591 33.74 -14.45 23.38
N SER A 592 32.62 -15.11 23.64
CA SER A 592 32.17 -15.51 24.99
C SER A 592 33.05 -16.57 25.68
N GLN A 593 33.97 -17.22 24.96
CA GLN A 593 34.87 -18.21 25.56
C GLN A 593 35.98 -17.57 26.41
N TYR A 594 36.31 -16.30 26.16
CA TYR A 594 37.37 -15.58 26.87
C TYR A 594 36.81 -14.97 28.15
N LYS A 595 37.55 -15.09 29.26
CA LYS A 595 37.10 -14.63 30.59
C LYS A 595 38.26 -14.14 31.45
N ASN A 596 38.03 -13.03 32.13
CA ASN A 596 38.91 -12.38 33.10
C ASN A 596 40.31 -12.03 32.54
N GLU A 597 40.39 -11.70 31.26
CA GLU A 597 41.64 -11.36 30.56
C GLU A 597 41.41 -10.21 29.57
N GLU A 598 42.48 -9.50 29.23
CA GLU A 598 42.51 -8.47 28.20
C GLU A 598 43.21 -8.99 26.94
N TYR A 599 42.58 -8.79 25.79
CA TYR A 599 43.13 -9.11 24.48
C TYR A 599 43.13 -7.87 23.60
N SER A 600 44.04 -7.81 22.65
CA SER A 600 43.94 -6.91 21.50
C SER A 600 43.14 -7.59 20.40
N SER A 601 42.34 -6.83 19.64
CA SER A 601 41.69 -7.35 18.43
C SER A 601 42.68 -7.94 17.41
N LEU A 602 43.97 -7.56 17.46
CA LEU A 602 45.03 -8.14 16.62
C LEU A 602 45.14 -9.66 16.81
N LYS A 603 44.85 -10.17 18.01
CA LYS A 603 44.82 -11.61 18.28
C LYS A 603 43.83 -12.31 17.33
N PHE A 604 42.61 -11.81 17.28
CA PHE A 604 41.54 -12.37 16.46
C PHE A 604 41.79 -12.15 14.97
N PHE A 605 42.31 -10.98 14.60
CA PHE A 605 42.68 -10.68 13.21
C PHE A 605 43.72 -11.69 12.67
N LYS A 606 44.80 -11.94 13.42
CA LYS A 606 45.85 -12.91 13.03
C LYS A 606 45.34 -14.37 13.02
N MET A 607 44.39 -14.69 13.88
CA MET A 607 43.89 -16.07 14.02
C MET A 607 42.88 -16.46 12.94
N TYR A 608 42.14 -15.49 12.40
CA TYR A 608 41.08 -15.74 11.43
C TYR A 608 41.27 -14.89 10.15
N PRO A 609 42.43 -14.97 9.47
CA PRO A 609 42.73 -14.11 8.32
C PRO A 609 41.71 -14.27 7.19
N ASP A 610 41.27 -15.52 6.92
CA ASP A 610 40.27 -15.82 5.88
C ASP A 610 38.90 -15.22 6.21
N LEU A 611 38.53 -15.19 7.49
CA LEU A 611 37.27 -14.58 7.94
C LEU A 611 37.33 -13.06 7.82
N MET A 612 38.49 -12.45 8.11
CA MET A 612 38.69 -11.01 7.95
C MET A 612 38.60 -10.61 6.47
N GLU A 613 39.24 -11.36 5.58
CA GLU A 613 39.16 -11.15 4.14
C GLU A 613 37.72 -11.26 3.62
N MET A 614 36.97 -12.29 4.04
CA MET A 614 35.58 -12.51 3.63
C MET A 614 34.63 -11.36 4.00
N TYR A 615 34.92 -10.65 5.09
CA TYR A 615 34.14 -9.49 5.55
C TYR A 615 34.85 -8.16 5.24
N ASP A 616 35.85 -8.14 4.34
CA ASP A 616 36.69 -6.97 4.02
C ASP A 616 37.13 -6.21 5.28
N ILE A 617 37.66 -6.91 6.28
CA ILE A 617 38.27 -6.30 7.47
C ILE A 617 39.77 -6.23 7.24
N ARG A 618 40.32 -5.02 7.17
CA ARG A 618 41.68 -4.79 6.65
C ARG A 618 42.76 -4.75 7.72
N ASP A 619 42.39 -4.48 8.97
CA ASP A 619 43.32 -4.43 10.10
C ASP A 619 42.62 -4.67 11.45
N GLU A 620 43.41 -4.76 12.52
CA GLU A 620 42.92 -4.98 13.87
C GLU A 620 42.03 -3.85 14.39
N TYR A 621 42.20 -2.63 13.88
CA TYR A 621 41.48 -1.44 14.35
C TYR A 621 40.07 -1.40 13.78
N GLU A 622 39.94 -1.71 12.48
CA GLU A 622 38.64 -1.93 11.85
C GLU A 622 37.87 -3.05 12.57
N LEU A 623 38.53 -4.17 12.88
CA LEU A 623 37.90 -5.26 13.64
C LEU A 623 37.39 -4.78 15.00
N HIS A 624 38.22 -4.04 15.74
CA HIS A 624 37.81 -3.50 17.03
C HIS A 624 36.60 -2.55 16.89
N ASN A 625 36.61 -1.67 15.89
CA ASN A 625 35.52 -0.72 15.67
C ASN A 625 34.23 -1.41 15.24
N LEU A 626 34.32 -2.43 14.38
CA LEU A 626 33.20 -3.27 13.98
C LEU A 626 32.59 -3.98 15.19
N LEU A 627 33.41 -4.72 15.94
CA LEU A 627 32.96 -5.47 17.12
C LEU A 627 32.28 -4.55 18.14
N LYS A 628 32.81 -3.35 18.35
CA LYS A 628 32.18 -2.35 19.22
C LYS A 628 30.78 -1.93 18.77
N LYS A 629 30.49 -1.96 17.46
CA LYS A 629 29.18 -1.59 16.90
C LYS A 629 28.18 -2.75 16.89
N ILE A 630 28.65 -3.98 16.65
CA ILE A 630 27.77 -5.15 16.50
C ILE A 630 27.58 -5.97 17.79
N CYS A 631 28.52 -5.89 18.73
CA CYS A 631 28.39 -6.56 20.04
C CYS A 631 27.66 -5.64 21.03
N SER A 632 26.33 -5.72 21.07
CA SER A 632 25.53 -4.94 22.02
C SER A 632 25.77 -5.39 23.47
N GLU A 633 25.73 -4.43 24.42
CA GLU A 633 25.92 -4.70 25.85
C GLU A 633 24.91 -5.74 26.39
N ASP A 634 23.68 -5.74 25.86
CA ASP A 634 22.64 -6.71 26.25
C ASP A 634 22.99 -8.16 25.87
N LYS A 635 23.64 -8.36 24.71
CA LYS A 635 24.01 -9.69 24.21
C LYS A 635 25.38 -10.15 24.75
N TYR A 636 26.29 -9.21 25.02
CA TYR A 636 27.66 -9.49 25.44
C TYR A 636 28.06 -8.67 26.68
N PRO A 637 27.41 -8.86 27.83
CA PRO A 637 27.61 -8.01 29.03
C PRO A 637 29.00 -8.15 29.67
N GLU A 638 29.70 -9.25 29.38
CA GLU A 638 31.06 -9.49 29.88
C GLU A 638 32.13 -8.86 28.97
N ILE A 639 31.80 -8.31 27.81
CA ILE A 639 32.78 -7.72 26.88
C ILE A 639 32.79 -6.20 27.03
N LYS A 640 33.98 -5.62 27.23
CA LYS A 640 34.18 -4.17 27.26
C LYS A 640 35.23 -3.74 26.25
N PHE A 641 34.86 -2.80 25.39
CA PHE A 641 35.77 -2.23 24.40
C PHE A 641 36.51 -1.02 25.01
N GLY A 642 37.79 -1.22 25.32
CA GLY A 642 38.66 -0.21 25.90
C GLY A 642 39.24 0.76 24.87
N ARG A 643 40.43 1.30 25.14
CA ARG A 643 41.16 2.07 24.14
C ARG A 643 41.59 1.13 23.01
N MET A 644 41.12 1.41 21.79
CA MET A 644 41.45 0.65 20.59
C MET A 644 42.97 0.37 20.51
N PRO A 645 43.40 -0.89 20.28
CA PRO A 645 42.60 -2.08 19.95
C PRO A 645 42.21 -3.00 21.14
N SER A 646 42.32 -2.56 22.40
CA SER A 646 42.10 -3.41 23.60
C SER A 646 40.63 -3.79 23.85
N ILE A 647 40.38 -5.07 24.14
CA ILE A 647 39.09 -5.67 24.49
C ILE A 647 39.27 -6.41 25.82
N GLU A 648 38.44 -6.08 26.81
CA GLU A 648 38.41 -6.73 28.11
C GLU A 648 37.26 -7.73 28.15
N PHE A 649 37.53 -8.95 28.63
CA PHE A 649 36.55 -9.99 28.85
C PHE A 649 36.41 -10.25 30.34
N GLY A 650 35.23 -10.02 30.92
CA GLY A 650 34.96 -10.15 32.36
C GLY A 650 35.70 -9.10 33.19
N LYS A 651 36.35 -9.53 34.28
CA LYS A 651 37.19 -8.66 35.12
C LYS A 651 38.65 -9.01 34.90
N SER A 652 39.32 -8.29 34.00
CA SER A 652 40.75 -8.49 33.73
C SER A 652 41.63 -7.83 34.79
N ASP A 653 42.73 -8.49 35.13
CA ASP A 653 43.86 -7.91 35.86
C ASP A 653 45.11 -8.07 35.01
N ARG A 654 45.52 -6.98 34.37
CA ARG A 654 46.64 -6.97 33.44
C ARG A 654 47.96 -7.40 34.10
N GLY A 655 48.25 -6.94 35.31
CA GLY A 655 49.50 -7.29 35.99
C GLY A 655 49.56 -8.77 36.32
N GLN A 656 48.43 -9.32 36.79
CA GLN A 656 48.30 -10.74 37.05
C GLN A 656 48.40 -11.57 35.76
N GLN A 657 47.76 -11.14 34.68
CA GLN A 657 47.81 -11.81 33.37
C GLN A 657 49.25 -11.97 32.87
N VAL A 658 50.08 -10.91 33.00
CA VAL A 658 51.51 -10.97 32.63
C VAL A 658 52.27 -11.98 33.48
N LYS A 659 52.05 -11.98 34.80
CA LYS A 659 52.70 -12.94 35.72
C LYS A 659 52.31 -14.38 35.44
N GLU A 660 51.02 -14.62 35.15
CA GLU A 660 50.52 -15.96 34.82
C GLU A 660 51.13 -16.50 33.52
N LEU A 661 51.23 -15.67 32.47
CA LEU A 661 51.89 -16.12 31.24
C LEU A 661 53.38 -16.38 31.48
N LEU A 662 54.05 -15.55 32.28
CA LEU A 662 55.45 -15.78 32.62
C LEU A 662 55.65 -17.11 33.36
N SER A 663 54.79 -17.42 34.34
CA SER A 663 54.78 -18.70 35.04
C SER A 663 54.70 -19.90 34.10
N LEU A 664 53.94 -19.77 33.00
CA LEU A 664 53.75 -20.83 32.01
C LEU A 664 54.96 -21.02 31.09
N LEU A 665 55.79 -20.00 30.90
CA LEU A 665 56.88 -20.02 29.91
C LEU A 665 58.27 -20.01 30.54
N SER A 666 58.38 -19.76 31.85
CA SER A 666 59.66 -19.63 32.53
C SER A 666 60.44 -20.96 32.61
N PRO A 667 61.77 -20.97 32.35
CA PRO A 667 62.61 -19.81 32.03
C PRO A 667 62.51 -19.39 30.55
N ILE A 668 62.45 -18.08 30.29
CA ILE A 668 62.31 -17.50 28.94
C ILE A 668 63.14 -16.22 28.80
N SER A 669 63.67 -15.94 27.60
CA SER A 669 64.38 -14.68 27.36
C SER A 669 63.41 -13.49 27.35
N LYS A 670 63.93 -12.29 27.67
CA LYS A 670 63.12 -11.07 27.62
C LYS A 670 62.46 -10.85 26.25
N GLN A 671 63.20 -11.08 25.16
CA GLN A 671 62.67 -10.85 23.81
C GLN A 671 61.64 -11.90 23.42
N ASP A 672 61.90 -13.17 23.74
CA ASP A 672 60.96 -14.24 23.44
C ASP A 672 59.67 -14.05 24.24
N PHE A 673 59.75 -13.61 25.50
CA PHE A 673 58.55 -13.34 26.29
C PHE A 673 57.68 -12.21 25.72
N ILE A 674 58.31 -11.15 25.19
CA ILE A 674 57.57 -10.06 24.51
C ILE A 674 56.83 -10.61 23.28
N ASN A 675 57.51 -11.41 22.47
CA ASN A 675 56.93 -12.02 21.26
C ASN A 675 55.79 -12.99 21.63
N GLU A 676 55.99 -13.83 22.64
CA GLU A 676 54.97 -14.76 23.12
C GLU A 676 53.76 -14.02 23.69
N TYR A 677 53.93 -12.91 24.40
CA TYR A 677 52.79 -12.12 24.87
C TYR A 677 51.98 -11.52 23.71
N GLU A 678 52.64 -11.02 22.66
CA GLU A 678 51.97 -10.58 21.44
C GLU A 678 51.22 -11.73 20.76
N ASP A 679 51.83 -12.90 20.64
CA ASP A 679 51.21 -14.05 19.99
C ASP A 679 50.03 -14.61 20.80
N PHE A 680 50.11 -14.59 22.13
CA PHE A 680 49.04 -15.06 23.02
C PHE A 680 47.88 -14.07 23.14
N TYR A 681 48.15 -12.78 23.31
CA TYR A 681 47.12 -11.78 23.64
C TYR A 681 46.91 -10.72 22.55
N GLY A 682 47.73 -10.68 21.52
CA GLY A 682 47.66 -9.72 20.41
C GLY A 682 48.19 -8.33 20.76
N VAL A 683 48.73 -8.11 21.95
CA VAL A 683 49.23 -6.79 22.36
C VAL A 683 50.57 -6.55 21.67
N ASP A 684 50.65 -5.49 20.85
CA ASP A 684 51.85 -5.12 20.12
C ASP A 684 53.10 -5.09 21.01
N SER A 685 54.18 -5.71 20.54
CA SER A 685 55.44 -5.86 21.26
C SER A 685 55.99 -4.54 21.82
N LYS A 686 55.86 -3.42 21.10
CA LYS A 686 56.34 -2.11 21.58
C LYS A 686 55.46 -1.60 22.72
N THR A 687 54.15 -1.78 22.60
CA THR A 687 53.19 -1.41 23.64
C THR A 687 53.41 -2.22 24.91
N PHE A 688 53.63 -3.53 24.77
CA PHE A 688 53.94 -4.42 25.88
C PHE A 688 55.26 -4.02 26.56
N ALA A 689 56.33 -3.84 25.77
CA ALA A 689 57.66 -3.48 26.28
C ALA A 689 57.65 -2.14 27.03
N ALA A 690 56.88 -1.16 26.57
CA ALA A 690 56.82 0.15 27.19
C ALA A 690 55.98 0.19 28.47
N ASN A 691 54.92 -0.62 28.57
CA ASN A 691 53.89 -0.44 29.60
C ASN A 691 53.73 -1.61 30.57
N TYR A 692 54.05 -2.85 30.17
CA TYR A 692 53.65 -4.06 30.91
C TYR A 692 54.83 -4.81 31.54
N LEU A 693 56.05 -4.65 31.03
CA LEU A 693 57.23 -5.34 31.58
C LEU A 693 57.51 -5.02 33.06
N SER A 694 57.14 -3.82 33.51
CA SER A 694 57.31 -3.40 34.90
C SER A 694 56.59 -4.29 35.91
N TYR A 695 55.59 -5.06 35.49
CA TYR A 695 54.90 -6.02 36.35
C TYR A 695 55.75 -7.24 36.72
N ILE A 696 56.83 -7.53 36.00
CA ILE A 696 57.65 -8.75 36.16
C ILE A 696 59.15 -8.47 36.30
N ASP A 697 59.56 -7.21 36.48
CA ASP A 697 60.97 -6.83 36.62
C ASP A 697 61.70 -7.61 37.73
N GLU A 698 60.98 -8.00 38.79
CA GLU A 698 61.49 -8.81 39.90
C GLU A 698 62.03 -10.19 39.49
N TYR A 699 61.59 -10.75 38.36
CA TYR A 699 62.02 -12.07 37.85
C TYR A 699 63.16 -11.99 36.83
N ASN A 700 63.61 -10.80 36.45
CA ASN A 700 64.62 -10.62 35.41
C ASN A 700 66.04 -10.85 35.96
N CYS A 701 66.68 -11.93 35.51
CA CYS A 701 68.07 -12.27 35.80
C CYS A 701 68.92 -12.15 34.53
N SER A 702 69.62 -11.01 34.37
CA SER A 702 70.54 -10.76 33.24
C SER A 702 69.92 -10.96 31.84
N GLY A 703 68.65 -10.59 31.66
CA GLY A 703 67.95 -10.69 30.37
C GLY A 703 67.14 -11.97 30.17
N MET A 704 67.13 -12.86 31.16
CA MET A 704 66.27 -14.05 31.23
C MET A 704 65.28 -13.89 32.39
N TYR A 705 64.01 -14.19 32.15
CA TYR A 705 63.01 -14.26 33.21
C TYR A 705 62.92 -15.68 33.76
N ASP A 706 63.25 -15.86 35.02
CA ASP A 706 63.33 -17.17 35.69
C ASP A 706 62.57 -17.16 37.03
N ILE A 707 61.48 -17.92 37.10
CA ILE A 707 60.66 -18.10 38.30
C ILE A 707 61.10 -19.37 39.01
N LYS A 708 61.45 -19.25 40.28
CA LYS A 708 61.71 -20.40 41.14
C LYS A 708 60.40 -20.99 41.63
N PHE A 709 59.99 -22.11 41.05
CA PHE A 709 58.77 -22.82 41.44
C PHE A 709 58.97 -23.67 42.70
N GLU A 710 57.95 -23.71 43.55
CA GLU A 710 57.88 -24.65 44.67
C GLU A 710 57.53 -26.05 44.15
N GLU A 711 58.17 -27.10 44.69
CA GLU A 711 57.76 -28.48 44.40
C GLU A 711 56.50 -28.84 45.18
N TYR A 712 55.50 -29.40 44.50
CA TYR A 712 54.24 -29.85 45.08
C TYR A 712 54.26 -31.34 45.42
N ASP A 713 53.52 -31.74 46.44
CA ASP A 713 53.38 -33.14 46.88
C ASP A 713 52.79 -34.04 45.78
N ASP A 714 53.21 -35.32 45.77
CA ASP A 714 52.77 -36.32 44.78
C ASP A 714 51.25 -36.60 44.82
N SER A 715 50.57 -36.29 45.93
CA SER A 715 49.10 -36.40 46.05
C SER A 715 48.36 -35.44 45.12
N ILE A 716 48.84 -34.20 45.00
CA ILE A 716 48.28 -33.17 44.11
C ILE A 716 48.45 -33.58 42.65
N PHE A 717 49.57 -34.23 42.32
CA PHE A 717 49.84 -34.73 40.98
C PHE A 717 48.84 -35.81 40.54
N LEU A 718 48.49 -36.73 41.45
CA LEU A 718 47.51 -37.79 41.17
C LEU A 718 46.12 -37.20 40.92
N GLU A 719 45.68 -36.25 41.74
CA GLU A 719 44.39 -35.57 41.55
C GLU A 719 44.33 -34.80 40.22
N LEU A 720 45.41 -34.09 39.84
CA LEU A 720 45.48 -33.39 38.56
C LEU A 720 45.44 -34.33 37.36
N LYS A 721 46.04 -35.52 37.47
CA LYS A 721 46.01 -36.53 36.41
C LYS A 721 44.60 -37.07 36.18
N ASP A 722 43.78 -37.16 37.22
CA ASP A 722 42.37 -37.56 37.11
C ASP A 722 41.51 -36.45 36.48
N ILE A 723 41.83 -35.17 36.73
CA ILE A 723 41.10 -34.00 36.19
C ILE A 723 41.48 -33.69 34.73
N LEU A 724 42.73 -33.98 34.34
CA LEU A 724 43.30 -33.72 33.02
C LEU A 724 43.55 -35.03 32.25
N SER A 725 42.49 -35.60 31.67
CA SER A 725 42.49 -36.87 30.94
C SER A 725 42.48 -36.76 29.40
N GLU A 726 42.06 -35.63 28.85
CA GLU A 726 41.94 -35.36 27.41
C GLU A 726 43.31 -35.11 26.77
N GLU A 727 43.39 -35.20 25.45
CA GLU A 727 44.67 -35.03 24.74
C GLU A 727 45.07 -33.56 24.54
N LEU A 728 44.09 -32.65 24.61
CA LEU A 728 44.26 -31.22 24.41
C LEU A 728 43.30 -30.43 25.31
N TYR A 729 43.81 -29.34 25.87
CA TYR A 729 43.06 -28.37 26.65
C TYR A 729 43.41 -26.94 26.22
N ALA A 730 42.45 -26.02 26.28
CA ALA A 730 42.78 -24.60 26.30
C ALA A 730 43.41 -24.24 27.66
N VAL A 731 44.40 -23.35 27.68
CA VAL A 731 45.05 -22.94 28.95
C VAL A 731 44.03 -22.43 29.97
N GLN A 732 43.04 -21.64 29.53
CA GLN A 732 41.99 -21.11 30.38
C GLN A 732 41.13 -22.21 31.02
N GLU A 733 40.81 -23.26 30.28
CA GLU A 733 40.05 -24.39 30.80
C GLU A 733 40.80 -25.10 31.93
N VAL A 734 42.12 -25.25 31.78
CA VAL A 734 42.97 -25.83 32.82
C VAL A 734 42.99 -24.94 34.06
N LYS A 735 43.16 -23.62 33.90
CA LYS A 735 43.07 -22.66 35.01
C LYS A 735 41.75 -22.79 35.78
N GLU A 736 40.62 -22.88 35.07
CA GLU A 736 39.30 -23.03 35.69
C GLU A 736 39.12 -24.37 36.42
N LYS A 737 39.56 -25.48 35.82
CA LYS A 737 39.49 -26.81 36.43
C LYS A 737 40.34 -26.88 37.71
N ILE A 738 41.55 -26.30 37.67
CA ILE A 738 42.43 -26.21 38.83
C ILE A 738 41.79 -25.33 39.89
N GLY A 739 41.31 -24.13 39.56
CA GLY A 739 40.71 -23.21 40.54
C GLY A 739 39.44 -23.74 41.21
N LYS A 740 38.65 -24.58 40.51
CA LYS A 740 37.51 -25.29 41.13
C LYS A 740 37.94 -26.37 42.12
N THR A 741 39.02 -27.07 41.82
CA THR A 741 39.50 -28.20 42.63
C THR A 741 40.35 -27.73 43.81
N PHE A 742 41.16 -26.71 43.59
CA PHE A 742 42.10 -26.15 44.54
C PHE A 742 41.82 -24.64 44.76
N PRO A 743 40.78 -24.23 45.51
CA PRO A 743 40.38 -22.82 45.60
C PRO A 743 41.45 -21.86 46.14
N ASN A 744 42.45 -22.38 46.86
CA ASN A 744 43.54 -21.61 47.49
C ASN A 744 44.90 -21.81 46.80
N TYR A 745 44.94 -22.33 45.57
CA TYR A 745 46.19 -22.53 44.87
C TYR A 745 46.87 -21.19 44.51
N LYS A 746 48.20 -21.13 44.62
CA LYS A 746 48.99 -20.00 44.12
C LYS A 746 48.83 -19.94 42.59
N LYS A 747 48.71 -18.74 42.01
CA LYS A 747 48.42 -18.61 40.57
C LYS A 747 49.59 -19.09 39.68
N GLU A 748 50.80 -19.16 40.23
CA GLU A 748 52.02 -19.72 39.62
C GLU A 748 52.08 -21.26 39.62
N PHE A 749 51.03 -21.92 40.13
CA PHE A 749 50.91 -23.37 40.20
C PHE A 749 50.99 -24.06 38.84
N LEU A 750 50.46 -23.43 37.79
CA LEU A 750 50.58 -23.94 36.42
C LEU A 750 51.91 -23.47 35.82
N ASN A 751 52.84 -24.41 35.65
CA ASN A 751 54.19 -24.15 35.16
C ASN A 751 54.72 -25.30 34.29
N PRO A 752 55.80 -25.10 33.51
CA PRO A 752 56.37 -26.12 32.63
C PRO A 752 56.76 -27.42 33.33
N ILE A 753 57.23 -27.36 34.58
CA ILE A 753 57.69 -28.53 35.34
C ILE A 753 56.50 -29.45 35.62
N LEU A 754 55.40 -28.89 36.13
CA LEU A 754 54.16 -29.62 36.40
C LEU A 754 53.58 -30.24 35.12
N LEU A 755 53.49 -29.46 34.04
CA LEU A 755 52.94 -29.94 32.77
C LEU A 755 53.75 -31.08 32.18
N LYS A 756 55.09 -30.98 32.22
CA LYS A 756 55.98 -32.05 31.77
C LYS A 756 55.81 -33.32 32.60
N LYS A 757 55.68 -33.21 33.93
CA LYS A 757 55.38 -34.37 34.80
C LYS A 757 54.05 -35.01 34.42
N LEU A 758 53.03 -34.23 34.06
CA LEU A 758 51.70 -34.71 33.65
C LEU A 758 51.66 -35.27 32.21
N GLY A 759 52.76 -35.20 31.47
CA GLY A 759 52.84 -35.67 30.08
C GLY A 759 52.26 -34.70 29.05
N TYR A 760 52.20 -33.41 29.39
CA TYR A 760 51.75 -32.34 28.52
C TYR A 760 52.88 -31.35 28.20
N LYS A 761 52.64 -30.53 27.18
CA LYS A 761 53.43 -29.34 26.86
C LYS A 761 52.52 -28.21 26.40
N ILE A 762 53.03 -26.98 26.45
CA ILE A 762 52.32 -25.78 25.99
C ILE A 762 52.65 -25.53 24.52
N SER A 763 51.64 -25.16 23.74
CA SER A 763 51.79 -24.75 22.35
C SER A 763 50.66 -23.80 21.96
N GLY A 764 50.99 -22.53 21.69
CA GLY A 764 50.07 -21.55 21.08
C GLY A 764 48.75 -21.30 21.83
N GLY A 765 48.77 -21.23 23.17
CA GLY A 765 47.55 -21.08 23.98
C GLY A 765 46.89 -22.36 24.44
N TYR A 766 47.46 -23.53 24.10
CA TYR A 766 46.91 -24.84 24.41
C TYR A 766 47.91 -25.70 25.17
N ILE A 767 47.38 -26.62 25.98
CA ILE A 767 48.12 -27.67 26.66
C ILE A 767 47.80 -28.98 25.94
N VAL A 768 48.80 -29.58 25.32
CA VAL A 768 48.66 -30.76 24.45
C VAL A 768 49.57 -31.89 24.95
N LYS A 769 49.14 -33.15 24.84
CA LYS A 769 49.98 -34.30 25.21
C LYS A 769 51.31 -34.24 24.47
N SER A 770 52.40 -34.58 25.18
CA SER A 770 53.77 -34.44 24.66
C SER A 770 54.06 -35.28 23.41
N GLN A 771 53.21 -36.26 23.08
CA GLN A 771 53.31 -37.09 21.87
C GLN A 771 53.02 -36.31 20.56
N TYR A 772 52.29 -35.20 20.62
CA TYR A 772 52.02 -34.35 19.46
C TYR A 772 53.03 -33.21 19.41
N ASP A 773 53.50 -32.78 18.25
CA ASP A 773 54.48 -31.69 18.14
C ASP A 773 53.93 -30.32 18.56
N SER A 774 52.64 -30.09 18.30
CA SER A 774 51.92 -28.85 18.60
C SER A 774 50.41 -29.09 18.64
N ALA A 775 49.64 -28.09 19.10
CA ALA A 775 48.19 -28.13 19.00
C ALA A 775 47.68 -28.20 17.54
N SER A 776 48.38 -27.54 16.62
CA SER A 776 48.12 -27.63 15.18
C SER A 776 48.31 -29.06 14.65
N SER A 777 49.41 -29.73 15.04
CA SER A 777 49.68 -31.13 14.66
C SER A 777 48.61 -32.09 15.20
N TYR A 778 48.15 -31.87 16.44
CA TYR A 778 47.03 -32.61 17.01
C TYR A 778 45.76 -32.49 16.17
N PHE A 779 45.31 -31.27 15.87
CA PHE A 779 44.08 -31.07 15.08
C PHE A 779 44.21 -31.57 13.64
N TYR A 780 45.39 -31.46 13.04
CA TYR A 780 45.67 -32.08 11.74
C TYR A 780 45.43 -33.59 11.79
N GLN A 781 46.04 -34.30 12.74
CA GLN A 781 45.85 -35.75 12.89
C GLN A 781 44.40 -36.12 13.25
N PHE A 782 43.76 -35.31 14.09
CA PHE A 782 42.36 -35.49 14.49
C PHE A 782 41.41 -35.44 13.28
N LEU A 783 41.60 -34.46 12.39
CA LEU A 783 40.79 -34.29 11.17
C LEU A 783 41.12 -35.29 10.06
N GLN A 784 42.29 -35.93 10.12
CA GLN A 784 42.74 -36.92 9.14
C GLN A 784 42.37 -38.37 9.52
N LYS A 785 41.85 -38.59 10.74
CA LYS A 785 41.57 -39.93 11.27
C LYS A 785 40.54 -40.71 10.45
N ASN A 786 39.55 -40.02 9.89
CA ASN A 786 38.45 -40.62 9.15
C ASN A 786 38.43 -40.07 7.71
N GLU A 787 38.02 -40.91 6.75
CA GLU A 787 37.85 -40.49 5.35
C GLU A 787 36.74 -39.44 5.17
N ILE A 788 35.77 -39.42 6.09
CA ILE A 788 34.71 -38.43 6.15
C ILE A 788 34.71 -37.83 7.55
N VAL A 789 34.81 -36.51 7.63
CA VAL A 789 34.74 -35.75 8.87
C VAL A 789 33.36 -35.10 8.94
N LYS A 790 32.60 -35.38 9.98
CA LYS A 790 31.33 -34.69 10.27
C LYS A 790 31.54 -33.83 11.49
N LEU A 791 31.35 -32.52 11.36
CA LEU A 791 31.49 -31.61 12.51
C LEU A 791 30.38 -31.85 13.55
N ASP A 792 29.24 -32.41 13.16
CA ASP A 792 28.17 -32.76 14.09
C ASP A 792 28.60 -33.83 15.11
N ASP A 793 29.55 -34.69 14.74
CA ASP A 793 30.10 -35.75 15.61
C ASP A 793 31.20 -35.22 16.55
N ILE A 794 31.65 -33.97 16.34
CA ILE A 794 32.68 -33.32 17.14
C ILE A 794 32.01 -32.43 18.18
N SER A 795 32.47 -32.52 19.43
CA SER A 795 31.92 -31.73 20.53
C SER A 795 32.01 -30.23 20.23
N PHE A 796 30.98 -29.47 20.63
CA PHE A 796 30.96 -28.02 20.48
C PHE A 796 32.22 -27.38 21.10
N LYS A 797 32.66 -27.91 22.24
CA LYS A 797 33.91 -27.53 22.92
C LYS A 797 35.12 -27.50 21.98
N ILE A 798 35.32 -28.51 21.13
CA ILE A 798 36.45 -28.57 20.20
C ILE A 798 36.21 -27.63 19.01
N LYS A 799 34.99 -27.63 18.46
CA LYS A 799 34.62 -26.78 17.32
C LYS A 799 34.79 -25.30 17.60
N SER A 800 34.54 -24.91 18.84
CA SER A 800 34.63 -23.53 19.30
C SER A 800 36.06 -23.07 19.56
N LEU A 801 37.05 -23.97 19.51
CA LEU A 801 38.45 -23.63 19.70
C LEU A 801 39.00 -22.96 18.44
N PRO A 802 39.59 -21.76 18.56
CA PRO A 802 40.09 -21.04 17.40
C PRO A 802 41.13 -21.79 16.55
N MET A 803 42.00 -22.59 17.19
CA MET A 803 43.02 -23.36 16.48
C MET A 803 42.38 -24.47 15.63
N PHE A 804 41.26 -25.04 16.08
CA PHE A 804 40.52 -26.03 15.30
C PHE A 804 39.96 -25.38 14.03
N THR A 805 39.30 -24.23 14.16
CA THR A 805 38.77 -23.45 13.03
C THR A 805 39.87 -23.03 12.06
N SER A 806 40.99 -22.53 12.55
CA SER A 806 42.15 -22.17 11.72
C SER A 806 42.70 -23.39 10.96
N GLN A 807 42.77 -24.57 11.59
CA GLN A 807 43.17 -25.79 10.89
C GLN A 807 42.17 -26.23 9.83
N ILE A 808 40.86 -26.06 10.05
CA ILE A 808 39.84 -26.33 9.02
C ILE A 808 40.08 -25.44 7.80
N TYR A 809 40.22 -24.12 7.98
CA TYR A 809 40.48 -23.19 6.87
C TYR A 809 41.76 -23.56 6.11
N ARG A 810 42.85 -23.80 6.83
CA ARG A 810 44.13 -24.22 6.20
C ARG A 810 43.95 -25.48 5.37
N LEU A 811 43.25 -26.48 5.88
CA LEU A 811 43.08 -27.76 5.19
C LEU A 811 42.14 -27.68 3.99
N LYS A 812 41.16 -26.78 4.01
CA LYS A 812 40.33 -26.46 2.83
C LYS A 812 41.18 -25.80 1.74
N TYR A 813 41.97 -24.80 2.10
CA TYR A 813 42.83 -24.05 1.18
C TYR A 813 43.82 -24.95 0.41
N ILE A 814 44.42 -25.94 1.09
CA ILE A 814 45.36 -26.88 0.44
C ILE A 814 44.68 -28.14 -0.13
N TYR A 815 43.35 -28.16 -0.19
CA TYR A 815 42.52 -29.29 -0.65
C TYR A 815 42.83 -30.62 0.08
N GLU A 816 43.16 -30.58 1.37
CA GLU A 816 43.25 -31.79 2.21
C GLU A 816 41.89 -32.26 2.70
N ILE A 817 40.96 -31.32 2.87
CA ILE A 817 39.55 -31.60 3.14
C ILE A 817 38.70 -30.75 2.19
N ILE A 818 37.60 -31.31 1.70
CA ILE A 818 36.65 -30.60 0.84
C ILE A 818 35.26 -30.74 1.42
N GLU A 819 34.56 -29.62 1.57
CA GLU A 819 33.20 -29.63 2.11
C GLU A 819 32.23 -30.05 1.00
N PHE A 820 31.52 -31.15 1.18
CA PHE A 820 30.59 -31.69 0.17
C PHE A 820 29.12 -31.57 0.59
N SER A 821 28.87 -31.16 1.83
CA SER A 821 27.57 -30.75 2.34
C SER A 821 27.82 -29.98 3.65
N PRO A 822 26.88 -29.16 4.13
CA PRO A 822 27.08 -28.36 5.34
C PRO A 822 27.63 -29.20 6.50
N ASN A 823 28.74 -28.76 7.10
CA ASN A 823 29.41 -29.42 8.23
C ASN A 823 29.98 -30.82 7.94
N LYS A 824 30.08 -31.25 6.68
CA LYS A 824 30.67 -32.55 6.31
C LYS A 824 31.76 -32.38 5.26
N PHE A 825 32.91 -32.95 5.59
CA PHE A 825 34.11 -32.88 4.78
C PHE A 825 34.52 -34.26 4.31
N VAL A 826 34.93 -34.36 3.06
CA VAL A 826 35.63 -35.51 2.52
C VAL A 826 37.12 -35.25 2.62
N ASN A 827 37.85 -36.21 3.18
CA ASN A 827 39.29 -36.17 3.21
C ASN A 827 39.86 -36.48 1.82
N PHE A 828 40.91 -35.77 1.41
CA PHE A 828 41.53 -35.95 0.10
C PHE A 828 42.04 -37.38 -0.12
N SER A 829 42.43 -38.10 0.94
CA SER A 829 42.80 -39.51 0.86
C SER A 829 41.71 -40.39 0.24
N LYS A 830 40.43 -40.05 0.42
CA LYS A 830 39.29 -40.75 -0.20
C LYS A 830 39.17 -40.43 -1.69
N LEU A 831 39.33 -39.17 -2.08
CA LEU A 831 39.31 -38.74 -3.48
C LEU A 831 40.47 -39.34 -4.27
N LYS A 832 41.65 -39.41 -3.64
CA LYS A 832 42.84 -40.06 -4.21
C LYS A 832 42.61 -41.55 -4.52
N LYS A 833 41.82 -42.26 -3.70
CA LYS A 833 41.44 -43.67 -3.98
C LYS A 833 40.54 -43.81 -5.21
N LEU A 834 39.84 -42.75 -5.59
CA LEU A 834 39.01 -42.68 -6.81
C LEU A 834 39.82 -42.21 -8.03
N GLY A 835 41.14 -42.07 -7.91
CA GLY A 835 42.02 -41.64 -9.02
C GLY A 835 42.16 -40.12 -9.17
N ILE A 836 41.53 -39.33 -8.30
CA ILE A 836 41.56 -37.86 -8.38
C ILE A 836 42.84 -37.31 -7.73
N THR A 837 43.49 -36.39 -8.43
CA THR A 837 44.65 -35.64 -7.98
C THR A 837 44.26 -34.22 -7.55
N LYS A 838 45.15 -33.51 -6.84
CA LYS A 838 44.89 -32.09 -6.50
C LYS A 838 45.00 -31.20 -7.74
N GLU A 839 45.77 -31.64 -8.73
CA GLU A 839 45.90 -31.00 -10.03
C GLU A 839 44.56 -31.03 -10.77
N ASP A 840 43.79 -32.12 -10.70
CA ASP A 840 42.45 -32.19 -11.31
C ASP A 840 41.47 -31.16 -10.69
N LEU A 841 41.56 -30.92 -9.37
CA LEU A 841 40.75 -29.90 -8.70
C LEU A 841 41.14 -28.48 -9.15
N LYS A 842 42.44 -28.22 -9.35
CA LYS A 842 42.92 -26.93 -9.88
C LYS A 842 42.58 -26.75 -11.35
N GLN A 843 42.55 -27.84 -12.12
CA GLN A 843 42.14 -27.84 -13.52
C GLN A 843 40.66 -27.50 -13.62
N TYR A 844 39.80 -28.08 -12.77
CA TYR A 844 38.39 -27.71 -12.68
C TYR A 844 38.17 -26.21 -12.48
N CYS A 845 38.89 -25.57 -11.55
CA CYS A 845 38.82 -24.11 -11.37
C CYS A 845 39.23 -23.35 -12.65
N SER A 846 40.24 -23.85 -13.36
CA SER A 846 40.74 -23.22 -14.59
C SER A 846 39.74 -23.35 -15.74
N ASP A 847 39.13 -24.53 -15.90
CA ASP A 847 38.13 -24.81 -16.94
C ASP A 847 36.84 -24.00 -16.71
N VAL A 848 36.42 -23.86 -15.44
CA VAL A 848 35.31 -22.99 -15.05
C VAL A 848 35.59 -21.53 -15.43
N LEU A 849 36.79 -21.03 -15.12
CA LEU A 849 37.18 -19.65 -15.44
C LEU A 849 37.31 -19.42 -16.95
N GLU A 850 37.79 -20.40 -17.71
CA GLU A 850 37.83 -20.34 -19.18
C GLU A 850 36.43 -20.30 -19.78
N PHE A 851 35.51 -21.13 -19.26
CA PHE A 851 34.13 -21.18 -19.73
C PHE A 851 33.35 -19.89 -19.47
N ILE A 852 33.47 -19.33 -18.26
CA ILE A 852 32.74 -18.11 -17.88
C ILE A 852 33.36 -16.86 -18.54
N GLY A 853 34.68 -16.82 -18.65
CA GLY A 853 35.45 -15.64 -19.01
C GLY A 853 35.70 -14.70 -17.82
N LYS A 854 36.35 -13.56 -18.11
CA LYS A 854 36.77 -12.57 -17.09
C LYS A 854 35.63 -11.64 -16.68
N ASP A 855 35.74 -11.11 -15.45
CA ASP A 855 34.83 -10.13 -14.86
C ASP A 855 33.34 -10.50 -14.90
N LYS A 856 33.01 -11.75 -14.57
CA LYS A 856 31.64 -12.25 -14.51
C LYS A 856 31.28 -12.78 -13.13
N TYR A 857 30.03 -12.53 -12.77
CA TYR A 857 29.38 -13.11 -11.60
C TYR A 857 28.75 -14.44 -11.98
N PHE A 858 28.85 -15.43 -11.09
CA PHE A 858 28.31 -16.76 -11.32
C PHE A 858 28.03 -17.50 -10.01
N THR A 859 27.22 -18.54 -10.10
CA THR A 859 27.07 -19.59 -9.10
C THR A 859 27.32 -20.94 -9.75
N THR A 860 27.53 -22.00 -8.97
CA THR A 860 27.58 -23.37 -9.50
C THR A 860 26.30 -23.75 -10.22
N PHE A 861 25.16 -23.23 -9.75
CA PHE A 861 23.88 -23.36 -10.42
C PHE A 861 23.87 -22.68 -11.79
N SER A 862 24.27 -21.39 -11.87
CA SER A 862 24.29 -20.66 -13.15
C SER A 862 25.28 -21.27 -14.14
N LEU A 863 26.39 -21.81 -13.66
CA LEU A 863 27.37 -22.57 -14.44
C LEU A 863 26.75 -23.78 -15.14
N LYS A 864 26.09 -24.66 -14.37
CA LYS A 864 25.43 -25.86 -14.90
C LYS A 864 24.27 -25.50 -15.82
N LYS A 865 23.49 -24.47 -15.47
CA LYS A 865 22.40 -23.96 -16.32
C LYS A 865 22.90 -23.50 -17.68
N ASN A 866 24.08 -22.87 -17.74
CA ASN A 866 24.72 -22.44 -18.97
C ASN A 866 25.41 -23.59 -19.74
N GLY A 867 25.33 -24.83 -19.26
CA GLY A 867 25.82 -26.02 -19.95
C GLY A 867 27.29 -26.37 -19.67
N PHE A 868 27.89 -25.84 -18.61
CA PHE A 868 29.22 -26.28 -18.18
C PHE A 868 29.18 -27.75 -17.72
N TYR A 869 30.19 -28.52 -18.14
CA TYR A 869 30.39 -29.92 -17.76
C TYR A 869 31.88 -30.21 -17.63
N HIS A 870 32.24 -30.98 -16.60
CA HIS A 870 33.61 -31.44 -16.36
C HIS A 870 33.61 -32.91 -15.89
N GLU A 871 34.69 -33.65 -16.10
CA GLU A 871 34.79 -35.08 -15.72
C GLU A 871 34.55 -35.32 -14.21
N LEU A 872 34.89 -34.34 -13.36
CA LEU A 872 34.60 -34.37 -11.92
C LEU A 872 33.08 -34.39 -11.61
N ASP A 873 32.21 -34.02 -12.54
CA ASP A 873 30.75 -34.15 -12.38
C ASP A 873 30.32 -35.62 -12.30
N GLU A 874 31.10 -36.56 -12.84
CA GLU A 874 30.83 -38.00 -12.78
C GLU A 874 30.90 -38.57 -11.35
N LEU A 875 31.50 -37.84 -10.40
CA LEU A 875 31.55 -38.22 -8.99
C LEU A 875 30.18 -38.17 -8.31
N GLY A 876 29.20 -37.49 -8.91
CA GLY A 876 27.83 -37.43 -8.42
C GLY A 876 27.64 -36.61 -7.14
N PHE A 877 28.58 -35.70 -6.83
CA PHE A 877 28.40 -34.74 -5.74
C PHE A 877 27.39 -33.65 -6.12
N ASP A 878 26.84 -32.98 -5.11
CA ASP A 878 26.00 -31.81 -5.31
C ASP A 878 26.83 -30.54 -5.55
N ASP A 879 26.16 -29.43 -5.84
CA ASP A 879 26.78 -28.12 -6.10
C ASP A 879 27.64 -27.62 -4.93
N TYR A 880 27.39 -28.10 -3.71
CA TYR A 880 28.12 -27.67 -2.52
C TYR A 880 29.59 -28.09 -2.60
N PHE A 881 29.86 -29.30 -3.08
CA PHE A 881 31.21 -29.82 -3.29
C PHE A 881 32.01 -28.96 -4.27
N TYR A 882 31.45 -28.71 -5.46
CA TYR A 882 32.12 -27.92 -6.50
C TYR A 882 32.30 -26.47 -6.09
N THR A 883 31.33 -25.88 -5.40
CA THR A 883 31.46 -24.53 -4.84
C THR A 883 32.61 -24.47 -3.85
N SER A 884 32.77 -25.50 -3.01
CA SER A 884 33.85 -25.59 -2.01
C SER A 884 35.22 -25.82 -2.62
N ILE A 885 35.31 -26.27 -3.88
CA ILE A 885 36.58 -26.30 -4.62
C ILE A 885 36.89 -24.90 -5.16
N LEU A 886 35.91 -24.27 -5.82
CA LEU A 886 36.09 -22.97 -6.50
C LEU A 886 36.51 -21.85 -5.56
N ILE A 887 35.86 -21.72 -4.40
CA ILE A 887 36.12 -20.62 -3.45
C ILE A 887 37.50 -20.68 -2.79
N GLU A 888 38.21 -21.80 -2.88
CA GLU A 888 39.55 -21.94 -2.32
C GLU A 888 40.63 -21.44 -3.31
N ASP A 889 40.28 -21.21 -4.58
CA ASP A 889 41.13 -20.54 -5.56
C ASP A 889 41.04 -19.01 -5.47
N LYS A 890 41.31 -18.50 -4.26
CA LYS A 890 41.11 -17.10 -3.84
C LYS A 890 41.83 -16.06 -4.71
N ASN A 891 42.95 -16.46 -5.34
CA ASN A 891 43.72 -15.56 -6.20
C ASN A 891 42.99 -15.19 -7.49
N ARG A 892 42.07 -16.04 -7.96
CA ARG A 892 41.36 -15.87 -9.24
C ARG A 892 39.85 -15.70 -9.05
N ILE A 893 39.31 -16.22 -7.95
CA ILE A 893 37.88 -16.23 -7.66
C ILE A 893 37.66 -15.57 -6.29
N SER A 894 36.90 -14.49 -6.27
CA SER A 894 36.32 -13.96 -5.04
C SER A 894 34.88 -14.45 -4.88
N TYR A 895 34.33 -14.39 -3.68
CA TYR A 895 32.93 -14.73 -3.45
C TYR A 895 32.31 -13.93 -2.30
N ARG A 896 30.98 -13.84 -2.31
CA ARG A 896 30.16 -13.31 -1.23
C ARG A 896 29.00 -14.26 -0.96
N ARG A 897 28.69 -14.49 0.31
CA ARG A 897 27.52 -15.28 0.71
C ARG A 897 26.27 -14.40 0.62
N ILE A 898 25.26 -14.84 -0.13
CA ILE A 898 23.98 -14.15 -0.30
C ILE A 898 22.86 -15.17 -0.04
N GLY A 899 22.11 -14.96 1.04
CA GLY A 899 21.18 -15.95 1.57
C GLY A 899 21.87 -17.28 1.90
N LYS A 900 21.42 -18.37 1.27
CA LYS A 900 22.00 -19.72 1.44
C LYS A 900 23.05 -20.10 0.40
N ASN A 901 23.33 -19.21 -0.57
CA ASN A 901 24.24 -19.51 -1.68
C ASN A 901 25.47 -18.58 -1.67
N LYS A 902 26.48 -18.94 -2.47
CA LYS A 902 27.70 -18.17 -2.65
C LYS A 902 27.72 -17.62 -4.07
N LEU A 903 27.62 -16.29 -4.19
CA LEU A 903 27.84 -15.56 -5.42
C LEU A 903 29.35 -15.45 -5.61
N MET A 904 29.88 -16.00 -6.70
CA MET A 904 31.30 -15.94 -7.04
C MET A 904 31.52 -14.91 -8.14
N TYR A 905 32.72 -14.31 -8.16
CA TYR A 905 33.16 -13.38 -9.18
C TYR A 905 34.51 -13.84 -9.73
N SER A 906 34.63 -13.91 -11.06
CA SER A 906 35.81 -14.43 -11.78
C SER A 906 37.01 -13.47 -11.77
N ASN A 907 37.11 -12.65 -10.74
CA ASN A 907 38.19 -11.73 -10.45
C ASN A 907 38.43 -11.76 -8.94
N GLY A 908 39.69 -11.89 -8.52
CA GLY A 908 40.11 -12.00 -7.12
C GLY A 908 40.00 -10.69 -6.32
N GLU A 909 39.66 -9.57 -6.97
CA GLU A 909 39.60 -8.23 -6.34
C GLU A 909 38.36 -7.97 -5.45
N GLY A 910 37.50 -8.98 -5.23
CA GLY A 910 36.35 -8.90 -4.33
C GLY A 910 35.00 -8.97 -5.05
N THR A 911 33.99 -9.51 -4.36
CA THR A 911 32.63 -9.69 -4.89
C THR A 911 31.67 -8.74 -4.15
N ASN A 912 31.02 -7.83 -4.88
CA ASN A 912 30.01 -6.94 -4.31
C ASN A 912 28.61 -7.29 -4.85
N PHE A 913 27.63 -7.43 -3.95
CA PHE A 913 26.26 -7.75 -4.35
C PHE A 913 25.58 -6.55 -5.00
N GLU A 914 25.83 -5.36 -4.47
CA GLU A 914 25.40 -4.09 -5.01
C GLU A 914 25.84 -3.92 -6.48
N ASP A 915 27.13 -4.07 -6.78
CA ASP A 915 27.66 -4.02 -8.16
C ASP A 915 27.07 -5.11 -9.06
N PHE A 916 26.78 -6.29 -8.50
CA PHE A 916 26.13 -7.37 -9.23
C PHE A 916 24.72 -6.99 -9.66
N LEU A 917 23.92 -6.40 -8.75
CA LEU A 917 22.59 -5.88 -9.07
C LEU A 917 22.65 -4.79 -10.13
N GLU A 918 23.57 -3.82 -9.98
CA GLU A 918 23.78 -2.77 -10.99
C GLU A 918 24.06 -3.40 -12.36
N ARG A 919 24.99 -4.35 -12.46
CA ARG A 919 25.29 -5.03 -13.72
C ARG A 919 24.10 -5.78 -14.33
N ILE A 920 23.14 -6.25 -13.53
CA ILE A 920 21.91 -6.86 -14.05
C ILE A 920 21.01 -5.79 -14.66
N VAL A 921 20.82 -4.66 -13.97
CA VAL A 921 19.95 -3.56 -14.43
C VAL A 921 20.55 -2.87 -15.66
N TYR A 922 21.85 -2.57 -15.65
CA TYR A 922 22.56 -1.95 -16.79
C TYR A 922 22.65 -2.85 -18.03
N LYS A 923 22.44 -4.16 -17.90
CA LYS A 923 22.33 -5.09 -19.04
C LYS A 923 20.95 -5.08 -19.70
N GLN A 924 19.93 -4.54 -19.04
CA GLN A 924 18.59 -4.45 -19.63
C GLN A 924 18.59 -3.42 -20.76
N GLU A 925 17.96 -3.75 -21.89
CA GLU A 925 17.87 -2.83 -23.04
C GLU A 925 17.23 -1.49 -22.65
N LYS A 926 16.27 -1.53 -21.72
CA LYS A 926 15.55 -0.34 -21.24
C LYS A 926 16.20 0.35 -20.04
N LEU A 927 17.30 -0.18 -19.51
CA LEU A 927 17.98 0.30 -18.29
C LEU A 927 17.07 0.34 -17.03
N TYR A 928 16.01 -0.46 -17.01
CA TYR A 928 15.17 -0.67 -15.85
C TYR A 928 14.59 -2.08 -15.86
N ILE A 929 14.15 -2.54 -14.69
CA ILE A 929 13.53 -3.86 -14.47
C ILE A 929 12.52 -3.77 -13.33
N GLU A 930 11.40 -4.49 -13.42
CA GLU A 930 10.49 -4.60 -12.27
C GLU A 930 11.21 -5.32 -11.11
N VAL A 931 11.00 -4.89 -9.87
CA VAL A 931 11.73 -5.46 -8.73
C VAL A 931 11.42 -6.95 -8.52
N TYR A 932 10.21 -7.39 -8.86
CA TYR A 932 9.84 -8.80 -8.81
C TYR A 932 10.54 -9.61 -9.92
N ASP A 933 10.64 -9.06 -11.13
CA ASP A 933 11.42 -9.67 -12.22
C ASP A 933 12.91 -9.76 -11.89
N LEU A 934 13.46 -8.73 -11.24
CA LEU A 934 14.84 -8.75 -10.75
C LEU A 934 15.05 -9.86 -9.71
N ASN A 935 14.12 -10.01 -8.76
CA ASN A 935 14.17 -11.08 -7.77
C ASN A 935 14.00 -12.48 -8.40
N ASP A 936 13.13 -12.59 -9.40
CA ASP A 936 12.93 -13.81 -10.18
C ASP A 936 14.19 -14.18 -10.97
N LEU A 937 14.88 -13.21 -11.57
CA LEU A 937 16.16 -13.42 -12.26
C LEU A 937 17.24 -13.90 -11.28
N LEU A 938 17.36 -13.29 -10.10
CA LEU A 938 18.31 -13.73 -9.06
C LEU A 938 18.07 -15.20 -8.67
N ARG A 939 16.81 -15.58 -8.49
CA ARG A 939 16.41 -16.95 -8.16
C ARG A 939 16.64 -17.92 -9.31
N ASP A 940 16.16 -17.59 -10.51
CA ASP A 940 16.05 -18.54 -11.60
C ASP A 940 17.35 -18.68 -12.39
N GLU A 941 18.21 -17.65 -12.41
CA GLU A 941 19.53 -17.69 -13.06
C GLU A 941 20.66 -18.08 -12.09
N TYR A 942 20.60 -17.61 -10.85
CA TYR A 942 21.72 -17.76 -9.91
C TYR A 942 21.39 -18.60 -8.67
N ASN A 943 20.14 -19.06 -8.51
CA ASN A 943 19.64 -19.72 -7.30
C ASN A 943 19.76 -18.84 -6.05
N ILE A 944 19.73 -17.51 -6.20
CA ILE A 944 19.79 -16.57 -5.08
C ILE A 944 18.36 -16.26 -4.64
N VAL A 945 17.98 -16.75 -3.45
CA VAL A 945 16.64 -16.55 -2.90
C VAL A 945 16.71 -15.48 -1.80
N LEU A 946 16.06 -14.35 -2.05
CA LEU A 946 15.96 -13.20 -1.15
C LEU A 946 14.51 -12.73 -1.04
N ASP A 947 14.19 -12.04 0.06
CA ASP A 947 12.96 -11.26 0.14
C ASP A 947 13.10 -10.01 -0.75
N VAL A 948 12.00 -9.56 -1.35
CA VAL A 948 11.98 -8.36 -2.20
C VAL A 948 12.43 -7.13 -1.41
N HIS A 949 12.11 -7.07 -0.11
CA HIS A 949 12.59 -6.01 0.77
C HIS A 949 14.12 -5.96 0.84
N ASP A 950 14.80 -7.10 0.90
CA ASP A 950 16.26 -7.17 0.94
C ASP A 950 16.87 -6.69 -0.38
N VAL A 951 16.27 -7.09 -1.51
CA VAL A 951 16.66 -6.60 -2.84
C VAL A 951 16.50 -5.08 -2.93
N ILE A 952 15.38 -4.53 -2.48
CA ILE A 952 15.15 -3.06 -2.46
C ILE A 952 16.17 -2.37 -1.57
N SER A 953 16.49 -2.95 -0.40
CA SER A 953 17.49 -2.39 0.50
C SER A 953 18.88 -2.34 -0.14
N SER A 954 19.29 -3.40 -0.84
CA SER A 954 20.55 -3.44 -1.60
C SER A 954 20.54 -2.52 -2.82
N VAL A 955 19.39 -2.33 -3.48
CA VAL A 955 19.26 -1.31 -4.55
C VAL A 955 19.42 0.08 -3.96
N LYS A 956 18.82 0.38 -2.81
CA LYS A 956 18.94 1.70 -2.15
C LYS A 956 20.35 2.04 -1.66
N SER A 957 21.24 1.06 -1.52
CA SER A 957 22.66 1.31 -1.24
C SER A 957 23.50 1.59 -2.49
N THR A 958 22.95 1.43 -3.70
CA THR A 958 23.60 1.73 -5.00
C THR A 958 23.26 3.13 -5.51
N SER A 959 23.69 3.49 -6.72
CA SER A 959 23.25 4.71 -7.40
C SER A 959 21.91 4.57 -8.13
N MET A 960 21.35 3.35 -8.17
CA MET A 960 20.08 3.05 -8.82
C MET A 960 18.90 3.70 -8.10
N PHE A 961 17.80 3.91 -8.83
CA PHE A 961 16.58 4.47 -8.28
C PHE A 961 15.44 3.44 -8.26
N TYR A 962 14.92 3.14 -7.08
CA TYR A 962 13.71 2.34 -6.93
C TYR A 962 12.48 3.25 -6.78
N ASP A 963 11.51 3.09 -7.68
CA ASP A 963 10.22 3.77 -7.61
C ASP A 963 9.18 2.90 -6.90
N PRO A 964 8.72 3.27 -5.68
CA PRO A 964 7.74 2.48 -4.94
C PRO A 964 6.36 2.45 -5.61
N ILE A 965 6.04 3.39 -6.50
CA ILE A 965 4.72 3.46 -7.14
C ILE A 965 4.61 2.46 -8.29
N SER A 966 5.61 2.41 -9.18
CA SER A 966 5.65 1.45 -10.29
C SER A 966 6.32 0.12 -9.94
N LYS A 967 7.01 0.04 -8.79
CA LYS A 967 7.80 -1.11 -8.35
C LYS A 967 8.95 -1.46 -9.30
N ILE A 968 9.48 -0.45 -9.98
CA ILE A 968 10.57 -0.58 -10.96
C ILE A 968 11.88 -0.08 -10.35
N VAL A 969 12.96 -0.82 -10.62
CA VAL A 969 14.34 -0.40 -10.38
C VAL A 969 14.90 0.16 -11.67
N PHE A 970 15.27 1.43 -11.65
CA PHE A 970 15.91 2.17 -12.73
C PHE A 970 17.42 2.25 -12.49
N ALA A 971 18.21 2.21 -13.56
CA ALA A 971 19.68 2.28 -13.49
C ALA A 971 20.17 3.53 -12.74
N ASP A 972 19.45 4.64 -12.85
CA ASP A 972 19.66 5.87 -12.11
C ASP A 972 18.38 6.73 -12.09
N TYR A 973 18.42 7.91 -11.44
CA TYR A 973 17.27 8.80 -11.37
C TYR A 973 16.95 9.50 -12.70
N GLU A 974 17.93 9.71 -13.58
CA GLU A 974 17.72 10.35 -14.88
C GLU A 974 16.84 9.47 -15.76
N ILE A 975 17.12 8.16 -15.81
CA ILE A 975 16.29 7.19 -16.54
C ILE A 975 14.85 7.17 -16.00
N TYR A 976 14.67 7.20 -14.67
CA TYR A 976 13.33 7.30 -14.08
C TYR A 976 12.59 8.55 -14.59
N TYR A 977 13.25 9.71 -14.60
CA TYR A 977 12.64 10.97 -15.03
C TYR A 977 12.33 11.01 -16.53
N GLU A 978 13.08 10.30 -17.36
CA GLU A 978 12.79 10.16 -18.80
C GLU A 978 11.59 9.25 -19.07
N VAL A 979 11.36 8.24 -18.21
CA VAL A 979 10.33 7.22 -18.40
C VAL A 979 8.98 7.61 -17.78
N ILE A 980 8.98 8.27 -16.62
CA ILE A 980 7.79 8.61 -15.80
C ILE A 980 7.45 10.09 -15.92
#